data_AF-A0A0S8AD91-F1
#
_entry.id   AF-A0A0S8AD91-F1
#
_cell.length_a   1.000
_cell.length_b   1.000
_cell.length_c   1.000
_cell.angle_alpha   90.00
_cell.angle_beta   90.00
_cell.angle_gamma   90.00
#
_symmetry.space_group_name_H-M   'P 1'
#
loop_
_entity.id
_entity.type
_entity.pdbx_description
1 polymer ?
#
loop_
_entity_poly.entity_id
_entity_poly.type
_entity_poly.pdbx_seq_one_letter_code
_entity_poly.pdbx_strand_id
1 'polypeptide(L)'
;YIEKNLLPDLGRQLSIPLTGQVYSLGLGAADLGDIILGDALNPAVSIGSIHVDYSLAALLAKKPDRVKVNGLTLHLEIADGRIVIPGLDPGKSGARERGQASLQEPPGIDLPLTPANFEISNGLVELRYEGEPFYIPFDLKVQRQEKQEKSEKPLYSFTLQLLPQGEDISVAGSLDFAGNKSILSLAVPSLDLNRFTVFTGAASRTVSWGDVSIMGNAVIKLKPFELLAAKLAVDPELLHIGKTPVRFAQIPPDAGPAIILELESKKDHLLIKAQSFVSVPLAASLALTGSVIRNSDSVQGTGNIVIRIAETMEAEKSPPAVTTLESAPELHGDFILALDKTGTWKAELKSPGQRQQGGGQTRLLNLRYGQVALQTETPSLAVLGQGTADTREVRVKLAIPKVQASYDGAQLSVPEASLRASYRQENETGRGRTHASDLAIALGSAKFDMNGLGGKADISLNGEMAPQLIGANMPLQAEGRIRVANAEITERGSRSRASDIKGDIPLFWPQSGREMAGEIEAARIRWQDVDLGSFRGDIKLKDMMYSLDGNYSSSLLKGFVTKVSGRAGFAASAYLAELGLKSEVTPFAAVNLGIFDPALKKSYFSGELGLDTFLKIEPGGMTGTMQLKLQNGKYEFPEKKYEIKGIGLSMLIPSLPDLRTAPAQTLDFAEAAIGNLAFSKGKFVWQLESKESFFLEEGVVQWAGGRIFTNAVRISPAMKETVVPIFCDRLKLTEILRQLGVTNAEGEGTVNGRLPLRVGKETIRFEDGFLYSSPGQGGSVKVAAFDLLSAGIPKNTPQFAQVDFAAEALKNFQYNWVKLLLNTEDEDLVMQMQMDGRPVQSLPFKYDTQTGFLQRMENSGPGINQPIRLDVNFRLPLNRFLGYSGKIQDIMKKMK
;
A
#
# COMPACT_ATOMS: atom_id res chain seq x y z
N TYR A 1 -5.18 -4.40 92.24
CA TYR A 1 -6.24 -5.24 91.62
C TYR A 1 -6.14 -5.21 90.10
N ILE A 2 -6.07 -4.03 89.48
CA ILE A 2 -5.96 -3.87 88.01
C ILE A 2 -4.73 -4.61 87.43
N GLU A 3 -3.53 -4.39 87.98
CA GLU A 3 -2.30 -5.03 87.49
C GLU A 3 -2.22 -6.55 87.74
N LYS A 4 -2.71 -7.00 88.90
CA LYS A 4 -2.53 -8.40 89.34
C LYS A 4 -3.65 -9.36 88.93
N ASN A 5 -4.85 -8.82 88.66
CA ASN A 5 -6.04 -9.63 88.35
C ASN A 5 -6.66 -9.20 87.00
N LEU A 6 -6.99 -7.92 86.82
CA LEU A 6 -7.75 -7.45 85.65
C LEU A 6 -6.97 -7.60 84.33
N LEU A 7 -5.72 -7.11 84.26
CA LEU A 7 -4.90 -7.21 83.07
C LEU A 7 -4.56 -8.68 82.73
N PRO A 8 -4.13 -9.53 83.69
CA PRO A 8 -3.93 -10.96 83.41
C PRO A 8 -5.20 -11.73 83.04
N ASP A 9 -6.38 -11.37 83.59
CA ASP A 9 -7.67 -11.97 83.23
C ASP A 9 -8.09 -11.58 81.81
N LEU A 10 -7.92 -10.30 81.43
CA LEU A 10 -8.14 -9.83 80.06
C LEU A 10 -7.18 -10.51 79.06
N GLY A 11 -5.92 -10.68 79.42
CA GLY A 11 -4.96 -11.46 78.63
C GLY A 11 -5.41 -12.92 78.45
N ARG A 12 -5.90 -13.57 79.52
CA ARG A 12 -6.47 -14.92 79.44
C ARG A 12 -7.71 -14.99 78.55
N GLN A 13 -8.58 -13.97 78.56
CA GLN A 13 -9.74 -13.89 77.66
C GLN A 13 -9.33 -13.71 76.18
N LEU A 14 -8.24 -12.98 75.94
CA LEU A 14 -7.67 -12.76 74.60
C LEU A 14 -6.73 -13.88 74.15
N SER A 15 -6.48 -14.88 75.01
CA SER A 15 -5.50 -15.96 74.78
C SER A 15 -4.07 -15.46 74.52
N ILE A 16 -3.71 -14.29 75.05
CA ILE A 16 -2.39 -13.64 74.88
C ILE A 16 -1.93 -13.02 76.21
N PRO A 17 -0.64 -13.11 76.59
CA PRO A 17 -0.11 -12.41 77.76
C PRO A 17 -0.37 -10.89 77.68
N LEU A 18 -0.93 -10.32 78.74
CA LEU A 18 -1.15 -8.88 78.87
C LEU A 18 -0.51 -8.38 80.16
N THR A 19 0.48 -7.51 80.05
CA THR A 19 1.16 -6.86 81.17
C THR A 19 1.00 -5.34 81.07
N GLY A 20 1.07 -4.63 82.19
CA GLY A 20 1.00 -3.18 82.24
C GLY A 20 1.12 -2.66 83.66
N GLN A 21 1.44 -1.37 83.79
CA GLN A 21 1.59 -0.68 85.07
C GLN A 21 0.50 0.37 85.24
N VAL A 22 0.03 0.57 86.48
CA VAL A 22 -0.89 1.63 86.85
C VAL A 22 -0.07 2.76 87.48
N TYR A 23 0.04 3.88 86.77
CA TYR A 23 0.80 5.04 87.24
C TYR A 23 0.00 5.88 88.25
N SER A 24 -1.30 6.05 88.02
CA SER A 24 -2.17 6.84 88.89
C SER A 24 -3.61 6.31 88.84
N LEU A 25 -4.33 6.36 89.97
CA LEU A 25 -5.75 5.96 90.03
C LEU A 25 -6.48 6.89 91.02
N GLY A 26 -7.22 7.86 90.49
CA GLY A 26 -7.99 8.85 91.27
C GLY A 26 -9.50 8.61 91.22
N LEU A 27 -10.26 9.49 91.89
CA LEU A 27 -11.73 9.45 91.87
C LEU A 27 -12.33 9.94 90.53
N GLY A 28 -11.55 10.68 89.74
CA GLY A 28 -11.99 11.30 88.48
C GLY A 28 -11.17 10.94 87.24
N ALA A 29 -10.03 10.26 87.40
CA ALA A 29 -9.15 9.88 86.30
C ALA A 29 -8.26 8.67 86.67
N ALA A 30 -7.79 7.93 85.68
CA ALA A 30 -6.82 6.85 85.83
C ALA A 30 -5.75 6.91 84.74
N ASP A 31 -4.50 6.66 85.12
CA ASP A 31 -3.35 6.54 84.23
C ASP A 31 -2.76 5.14 84.30
N LEU A 32 -2.68 4.48 83.14
CA LEU A 32 -1.96 3.23 82.95
C LEU A 32 -0.84 3.46 81.93
N GLY A 33 0.19 2.62 81.94
CA GLY A 33 1.16 2.59 80.86
C GLY A 33 2.03 1.36 80.85
N ASP A 34 2.98 1.34 79.92
CA ASP A 34 3.80 0.19 79.56
C ASP A 34 2.94 -1.06 79.31
N ILE A 35 1.78 -0.88 78.66
CA ILE A 35 0.88 -1.99 78.40
C ILE A 35 1.41 -2.76 77.19
N ILE A 36 1.72 -4.03 77.40
CA ILE A 36 2.22 -4.93 76.37
C ILE A 36 1.26 -6.11 76.27
N LEU A 37 0.73 -6.33 75.08
CA LEU A 37 -0.06 -7.49 74.70
C LEU A 37 0.81 -8.34 73.77
N GLY A 38 1.22 -9.54 74.21
CA GLY A 38 2.11 -10.43 73.46
C GLY A 38 3.36 -10.84 74.23
N ASP A 39 4.30 -11.48 73.54
CA ASP A 39 5.64 -11.76 74.08
C ASP A 39 6.39 -10.43 74.29
N ALA A 40 7.09 -10.28 75.41
CA ALA A 40 7.89 -9.09 75.71
C ALA A 40 9.01 -8.85 74.67
N LEU A 41 9.45 -9.91 73.97
CA LEU A 41 10.45 -9.81 72.90
C LEU A 41 9.86 -9.48 71.52
N ASN A 42 8.59 -9.83 71.28
CA ASN A 42 7.87 -9.58 70.03
C ASN A 42 6.39 -9.26 70.34
N PRO A 43 6.11 -8.05 70.84
CA PRO A 43 4.76 -7.70 71.27
C PRO A 43 3.81 -7.64 70.07
N ALA A 44 2.56 -8.07 70.24
CA ALA A 44 1.50 -7.90 69.25
C ALA A 44 1.02 -6.44 69.22
N VAL A 45 0.86 -5.87 70.42
CA VAL A 45 0.48 -4.48 70.66
C VAL A 45 1.27 -3.96 71.84
N SER A 46 1.82 -2.76 71.71
CA SER A 46 2.40 -2.02 72.85
C SER A 46 1.73 -0.65 72.97
N ILE A 47 1.49 -0.19 74.19
CA ILE A 47 0.89 1.11 74.47
C ILE A 47 1.74 1.80 75.53
N GLY A 48 2.26 2.99 75.19
CA GLY A 48 3.03 3.81 76.12
C GLY A 48 2.22 4.23 77.34
N SER A 49 1.06 4.86 77.14
CA SER A 49 0.16 5.24 78.24
C SER A 49 -1.32 5.28 77.83
N ILE A 50 -2.22 4.98 78.77
CA ILE A 50 -3.67 5.17 78.65
C ILE A 50 -4.14 6.06 79.80
N HIS A 51 -4.69 7.21 79.46
CA HIS A 51 -5.36 8.13 80.38
C HIS A 51 -6.88 7.99 80.23
N VAL A 52 -7.62 7.81 81.32
CA VAL A 52 -9.09 7.68 81.30
C VAL A 52 -9.70 8.67 82.27
N ASP A 53 -10.47 9.62 81.76
CA ASP A 53 -11.31 10.53 82.56
C ASP A 53 -12.69 9.92 82.79
N TYR A 54 -13.18 9.95 84.03
CA TYR A 54 -14.50 9.43 84.37
C TYR A 54 -15.12 10.10 85.60
N SER A 55 -16.44 10.25 85.60
CA SER A 55 -17.23 10.30 86.85
C SER A 55 -17.60 8.89 87.32
N LEU A 56 -17.78 8.69 88.64
CA LEU A 56 -18.17 7.38 89.20
C LEU A 56 -19.48 6.84 88.58
N ALA A 57 -20.45 7.73 88.29
CA ALA A 57 -21.70 7.36 87.63
C ALA A 57 -21.49 6.92 86.17
N ALA A 58 -20.61 7.63 85.43
CA ALA A 58 -20.25 7.33 84.05
C ALA A 58 -19.50 6.00 83.92
N LEU A 59 -18.59 5.69 84.87
CA LEU A 59 -17.85 4.44 84.91
C LEU A 59 -18.76 3.23 85.20
N LEU A 60 -19.70 3.35 86.16
CA LEU A 60 -20.69 2.32 86.46
C LEU A 60 -21.65 2.06 85.27
N ALA A 61 -21.95 3.11 84.50
CA ALA A 61 -22.72 3.01 83.26
C ALA A 61 -21.89 2.50 82.05
N LYS A 62 -20.62 2.11 82.25
CA LYS A 62 -19.66 1.69 81.20
C LYS A 62 -19.44 2.76 80.11
N LYS A 63 -19.53 4.04 80.49
CA LYS A 63 -19.49 5.21 79.60
C LYS A 63 -18.49 6.26 80.09
N PRO A 64 -17.17 5.98 80.13
CA PRO A 64 -16.17 6.95 80.57
C PRO A 64 -16.22 8.24 79.72
N ASP A 65 -15.83 9.36 80.30
CA ASP A 65 -15.94 10.69 79.67
C ASP A 65 -14.90 10.89 78.56
N ARG A 66 -13.65 10.46 78.81
CA ARG A 66 -12.58 10.48 77.82
C ARG A 66 -11.61 9.32 78.03
N VAL A 67 -11.12 8.74 76.94
CA VAL A 67 -10.02 7.77 76.93
C VAL A 67 -8.97 8.29 75.95
N LYS A 68 -7.75 8.53 76.41
CA LYS A 68 -6.62 8.94 75.58
C LYS A 68 -5.51 7.90 75.66
N VAL A 69 -5.15 7.34 74.52
CA VAL A 69 -4.06 6.39 74.34
C VAL A 69 -2.89 7.15 73.71
N ASN A 70 -1.69 7.01 74.24
CA ASN A 70 -0.48 7.60 73.69
C ASN A 70 0.55 6.50 73.40
N GLY A 71 1.17 6.52 72.23
CA GLY A 71 2.21 5.56 71.85
C GLY A 71 1.68 4.15 71.60
N LEU A 72 0.54 4.01 70.90
CA LEU A 72 0.02 2.69 70.49
C LEU A 72 0.80 2.17 69.29
N THR A 73 1.59 1.11 69.47
CA THR A 73 2.25 0.39 68.37
C THR A 73 1.55 -0.93 68.11
N LEU A 74 1.20 -1.19 66.85
CA LEU A 74 0.60 -2.42 66.35
C LEU A 74 1.62 -3.15 65.47
N HIS A 75 2.00 -4.36 65.83
CA HIS A 75 2.89 -5.19 65.01
C HIS A 75 2.05 -6.16 64.19
N LEU A 76 2.16 -6.07 62.87
CA LEU A 76 1.40 -6.85 61.91
C LEU A 76 2.34 -7.48 60.89
N GLU A 77 2.06 -8.72 60.49
CA GLU A 77 2.76 -9.41 59.41
C GLU A 77 1.77 -9.83 58.32
N ILE A 78 2.09 -9.62 57.06
CA ILE A 78 1.29 -10.13 55.94
C ILE A 78 2.00 -11.36 55.38
N ALA A 79 1.40 -12.54 55.61
CA ALA A 79 1.86 -13.81 55.08
C ALA A 79 0.71 -14.51 54.33
N ASP A 80 0.96 -15.01 53.11
CA ASP A 80 -0.03 -15.67 52.25
C ASP A 80 -1.34 -14.88 52.03
N GLY A 81 -1.23 -13.54 51.99
CA GLY A 81 -2.38 -12.64 51.80
C GLY A 81 -3.30 -12.54 53.02
N ARG A 82 -2.86 -12.98 54.21
CA ARG A 82 -3.55 -12.83 55.49
C ARG A 82 -2.74 -11.94 56.42
N ILE A 83 -3.45 -11.12 57.21
CA ILE A 83 -2.85 -10.36 58.30
C ILE A 83 -2.67 -11.30 59.49
N VAL A 84 -1.43 -11.50 59.88
CA VAL A 84 -1.00 -12.28 61.04
C VAL A 84 -0.57 -11.29 62.11
N ILE A 85 -1.08 -11.48 63.31
CA ILE A 85 -0.64 -10.73 64.49
C ILE A 85 0.36 -11.62 65.22
N PRO A 86 1.61 -11.19 65.43
CA PRO A 86 2.61 -11.97 66.15
C PRO A 86 2.08 -12.45 67.51
N GLY A 87 2.13 -13.76 67.78
CA GLY A 87 1.63 -14.34 69.03
C GLY A 87 0.12 -14.61 69.12
N LEU A 88 -0.69 -14.26 68.11
CA LEU A 88 -2.13 -14.57 68.03
C LEU A 88 -2.39 -15.63 66.95
N ASP A 89 -2.82 -16.83 67.36
CA ASP A 89 -3.15 -17.93 66.44
C ASP A 89 -4.65 -17.87 66.06
N PRO A 90 -5.04 -17.35 64.89
CA PRO A 90 -6.45 -17.15 64.53
C PRO A 90 -7.25 -18.47 64.44
N GLY A 91 -6.59 -19.63 64.45
CA GLY A 91 -7.23 -20.95 64.43
C GLY A 91 -7.81 -21.43 65.77
N LYS A 92 -7.51 -20.76 66.89
CA LYS A 92 -7.91 -21.24 68.24
C LYS A 92 -9.11 -20.52 68.86
N SER A 93 -9.58 -19.44 68.25
CA SER A 93 -10.71 -18.64 68.76
C SER A 93 -11.89 -18.71 67.80
N GLY A 94 -12.69 -19.79 67.87
CA GLY A 94 -13.98 -19.85 67.15
C GLY A 94 -14.53 -21.21 66.73
N ALA A 95 -14.01 -22.34 67.21
CA ALA A 95 -14.65 -23.64 67.01
C ALA A 95 -15.68 -23.93 68.12
N ARG A 96 -16.81 -23.21 68.12
CA ARG A 96 -18.03 -23.66 68.81
C ARG A 96 -19.25 -23.45 67.90
N GLU A 97 -19.75 -24.58 67.42
CA GLU A 97 -21.13 -24.89 67.01
C GLU A 97 -21.75 -24.07 65.86
N ARG A 98 -21.65 -24.63 64.64
CA ARG A 98 -22.67 -24.43 63.58
C ARG A 98 -23.92 -25.22 63.95
N GLY A 99 -24.83 -24.60 64.70
CA GLY A 99 -26.23 -25.01 64.83
C GLY A 99 -27.12 -24.00 64.11
N GLN A 100 -28.11 -24.48 63.35
CA GLN A 100 -29.05 -23.70 62.56
C GLN A 100 -29.70 -22.54 63.36
N ALA A 101 -29.58 -21.31 62.85
CA ALA A 101 -30.39 -20.18 63.28
C ALA A 101 -30.87 -19.38 62.05
N SER A 102 -32.17 -19.06 62.10
CA SER A 102 -33.02 -18.40 61.11
C SER A 102 -32.55 -17.01 60.65
N LEU A 103 -33.06 -16.61 59.47
CA LEU A 103 -33.01 -15.26 58.89
C LEU A 103 -33.47 -14.18 59.90
N GLN A 104 -32.53 -13.62 60.65
CA GLN A 104 -32.65 -12.34 61.37
C GLN A 104 -31.39 -11.52 61.08
N GLU A 105 -31.54 -10.19 61.01
CA GLU A 105 -30.46 -9.23 60.76
C GLU A 105 -29.24 -9.51 61.66
N PRO A 106 -28.00 -9.32 61.16
CA PRO A 106 -26.81 -9.63 61.93
C PRO A 106 -26.76 -8.77 63.20
N PRO A 107 -26.40 -9.34 64.36
CA PRO A 107 -26.36 -8.60 65.61
C PRO A 107 -25.35 -7.45 65.51
N GLY A 108 -25.77 -6.26 65.94
CA GLY A 108 -24.88 -5.11 66.09
C GLY A 108 -23.67 -5.42 66.97
N ILE A 109 -22.59 -4.68 66.77
CA ILE A 109 -21.33 -4.85 67.53
C ILE A 109 -21.54 -4.29 68.94
N ASP A 110 -21.40 -5.15 69.95
CA ASP A 110 -21.46 -4.75 71.36
C ASP A 110 -20.05 -4.40 71.85
N LEU A 111 -19.86 -3.16 72.29
CA LEU A 111 -18.57 -2.65 72.73
C LEU A 111 -18.45 -2.79 74.26
N PRO A 112 -17.32 -3.31 74.79
CA PRO A 112 -17.14 -3.53 76.22
C PRO A 112 -17.16 -2.24 77.04
N LEU A 113 -16.69 -1.13 76.44
CA LEU A 113 -16.74 0.23 76.97
C LEU A 113 -17.18 1.17 75.86
N THR A 114 -17.93 2.20 76.22
CA THR A 114 -18.49 3.15 75.26
C THR A 114 -18.12 4.58 75.69
N PRO A 115 -16.88 5.04 75.44
CA PRO A 115 -16.43 6.37 75.84
C PRO A 115 -17.17 7.50 75.11
N ALA A 116 -17.27 8.70 75.70
CA ALA A 116 -17.76 9.88 74.98
C ALA A 116 -16.70 10.43 74.00
N ASN A 117 -15.42 10.45 74.41
CA ASN A 117 -14.28 10.78 73.56
C ASN A 117 -13.21 9.69 73.66
N PHE A 118 -12.67 9.24 72.53
CA PHE A 118 -11.55 8.31 72.45
C PHE A 118 -10.48 8.87 71.52
N GLU A 119 -9.25 9.01 72.00
CA GLU A 119 -8.15 9.60 71.24
C GLU A 119 -6.94 8.67 71.30
N ILE A 120 -6.27 8.47 70.17
CA ILE A 120 -4.96 7.84 70.05
C ILE A 120 -4.02 8.92 69.51
N SER A 121 -2.94 9.18 70.22
CA SER A 121 -1.86 10.07 69.78
C SER A 121 -0.56 9.29 69.64
N ASN A 122 0.28 9.63 68.66
CA ASN A 122 1.55 8.99 68.39
C ASN A 122 1.41 7.47 68.18
N GLY A 123 0.37 7.04 67.48
CA GLY A 123 0.21 5.65 67.08
C GLY A 123 1.21 5.26 66.00
N LEU A 124 1.54 3.98 65.92
CA LEU A 124 2.40 3.39 64.89
C LEU A 124 1.86 2.01 64.50
N VAL A 125 1.73 1.75 63.20
CA VAL A 125 1.57 0.40 62.68
C VAL A 125 2.90 -0.02 62.07
N GLU A 126 3.47 -1.10 62.60
CA GLU A 126 4.65 -1.77 62.07
C GLU A 126 4.20 -2.98 61.26
N LEU A 127 4.26 -2.87 59.94
CA LEU A 127 3.77 -3.89 59.02
C LEU A 127 4.94 -4.60 58.34
N ARG A 128 5.10 -5.90 58.51
CA ARG A 128 6.06 -6.69 57.72
C ARG A 128 5.37 -7.26 56.49
N TYR A 129 5.82 -6.86 55.31
CA TYR A 129 5.33 -7.34 54.02
C TYR A 129 6.48 -7.99 53.25
N GLU A 130 6.35 -9.29 52.93
CA GLU A 130 7.41 -10.10 52.29
C GLU A 130 8.78 -10.00 53.00
N GLY A 131 8.78 -9.83 54.32
CA GLY A 131 9.97 -9.71 55.16
C GLY A 131 10.48 -8.27 55.39
N GLU A 132 10.02 -7.30 54.58
CA GLU A 132 10.40 -5.90 54.67
C GLU A 132 9.48 -5.11 55.64
N PRO A 133 10.04 -4.28 56.54
CA PRO A 133 9.24 -3.48 57.46
C PRO A 133 8.68 -2.22 56.80
N PHE A 134 7.40 -1.93 57.06
CA PHE A 134 6.66 -0.78 56.57
C PHE A 134 5.96 -0.07 57.73
N TYR A 135 6.29 1.20 57.95
CA TYR A 135 5.85 1.97 59.12
C TYR A 135 4.73 2.94 58.75
N ILE A 136 3.67 2.95 59.55
CA ILE A 136 2.50 3.83 59.37
C ILE A 136 2.20 4.54 60.70
N PRO A 137 2.79 5.71 60.96
CA PRO A 137 2.37 6.57 62.06
C PRO A 137 0.91 6.97 61.90
N PHE A 138 0.16 7.08 63.01
CA PHE A 138 -1.23 7.51 62.98
C PHE A 138 -1.72 8.20 64.25
N ASP A 139 -2.69 9.08 64.08
CA ASP A 139 -3.49 9.68 65.16
C ASP A 139 -4.98 9.41 64.90
N LEU A 140 -5.73 9.02 65.93
CA LEU A 140 -7.17 8.74 65.84
C LEU A 140 -7.93 9.57 66.87
N LYS A 141 -9.02 10.20 66.48
CA LYS A 141 -9.99 10.82 67.39
C LYS A 141 -11.36 10.27 67.08
N VAL A 142 -12.10 9.83 68.09
CA VAL A 142 -13.45 9.30 68.00
C VAL A 142 -14.31 10.00 69.03
N GLN A 143 -15.45 10.53 68.61
CA GLN A 143 -16.38 11.26 69.46
C GLN A 143 -17.78 10.69 69.30
N ARG A 144 -18.48 10.47 70.41
CA ARG A 144 -19.89 10.08 70.40
C ARG A 144 -20.77 11.26 69.99
N GLN A 145 -21.72 11.03 69.10
CA GLN A 145 -22.73 12.00 68.69
C GLN A 145 -23.94 11.96 69.64
N GLU A 146 -24.53 13.13 69.93
CA GLU A 146 -25.75 13.24 70.74
C GLU A 146 -27.01 12.89 69.93
N LYS A 147 -28.02 12.34 70.62
CA LYS A 147 -29.23 11.71 70.03
C LYS A 147 -29.94 12.62 69.00
N GLN A 148 -30.18 12.10 67.80
CA GLN A 148 -31.33 12.49 66.97
C GLN A 148 -32.43 11.43 67.10
N GLU A 149 -33.69 11.86 67.23
CA GLU A 149 -34.84 11.02 67.59
C GLU A 149 -35.01 9.76 66.70
N LYS A 150 -35.34 8.63 67.35
CA LYS A 150 -35.66 7.28 66.82
C LYS A 150 -34.54 6.24 66.57
N SER A 151 -33.33 6.40 67.10
CA SER A 151 -32.36 5.28 67.14
C SER A 151 -31.92 4.95 68.57
N GLU A 152 -32.02 3.68 68.99
CA GLU A 152 -31.76 3.22 70.37
C GLU A 152 -30.26 3.11 70.72
N LYS A 153 -29.33 3.32 69.78
CA LYS A 153 -27.87 3.12 69.98
C LYS A 153 -27.01 4.30 69.48
N PRO A 154 -25.84 4.56 70.10
CA PRO A 154 -25.00 5.73 69.82
C PRO A 154 -24.23 5.63 68.49
N LEU A 155 -24.25 6.70 67.69
CA LEU A 155 -23.40 6.91 66.52
C LEU A 155 -22.09 7.59 66.96
N TYR A 156 -20.96 7.20 66.39
CA TYR A 156 -19.67 7.87 66.63
C TYR A 156 -19.19 8.56 65.36
N SER A 157 -18.58 9.74 65.49
CA SER A 157 -17.75 10.33 64.43
C SER A 157 -16.28 10.06 64.73
N PHE A 158 -15.45 9.91 63.71
CA PHE A 158 -14.00 9.79 63.90
C PHE A 158 -13.21 10.59 62.88
N THR A 159 -11.98 10.93 63.22
CA THR A 159 -10.92 11.41 62.33
C THR A 159 -9.66 10.59 62.59
N LEU A 160 -9.06 10.09 61.52
CA LEU A 160 -7.87 9.26 61.50
C LEU A 160 -6.88 9.91 60.54
N GLN A 161 -5.72 10.30 61.04
CA GLN A 161 -4.60 10.77 60.24
C GLN A 161 -3.55 9.66 60.18
N LEU A 162 -3.12 9.29 58.98
CA LEU A 162 -2.10 8.28 58.72
C LEU A 162 -0.93 8.95 57.98
N LEU A 163 0.32 8.65 58.35
CA LEU A 163 1.52 9.16 57.66
C LEU A 163 2.43 8.05 57.08
N PRO A 164 1.90 7.09 56.29
CA PRO A 164 2.73 6.03 55.71
C PRO A 164 3.84 6.62 54.84
N GLN A 165 5.10 6.26 55.11
CA GLN A 165 6.28 6.78 54.38
C GLN A 165 6.34 8.33 54.33
N GLY A 166 5.73 9.00 55.32
CA GLY A 166 5.65 10.46 55.40
C GLY A 166 4.54 11.12 54.57
N GLU A 167 3.67 10.33 53.92
CA GLU A 167 2.55 10.84 53.10
C GLU A 167 1.29 11.03 53.95
N ASP A 168 0.66 12.21 53.92
CA ASP A 168 -0.48 12.54 54.79
C ASP A 168 -1.82 12.03 54.20
N ILE A 169 -2.45 11.08 54.88
CA ILE A 169 -3.74 10.50 54.53
C ILE A 169 -4.71 10.77 55.66
N SER A 170 -5.75 11.58 55.38
CA SER A 170 -6.80 11.90 56.33
C SER A 170 -8.08 11.13 56.01
N VAL A 171 -8.61 10.40 57.00
CA VAL A 171 -9.89 9.68 56.94
C VAL A 171 -10.80 10.20 58.04
N ALA A 172 -11.94 10.75 57.68
CA ALA A 172 -12.99 11.10 58.63
C ALA A 172 -14.21 10.20 58.42
N GLY A 173 -15.16 10.16 59.34
CA GLY A 173 -16.38 9.40 59.09
C GLY A 173 -17.26 9.19 60.29
N SER A 174 -18.24 8.30 60.12
CA SER A 174 -19.12 7.83 61.18
C SER A 174 -19.08 6.31 61.33
N LEU A 175 -19.14 5.84 62.58
CA LEU A 175 -19.20 4.43 62.96
C LEU A 175 -20.57 4.14 63.55
N ASP A 176 -21.38 3.37 62.83
CA ASP A 176 -22.63 2.80 63.30
C ASP A 176 -22.40 1.34 63.67
N PHE A 177 -22.04 1.11 64.93
CA PHE A 177 -21.85 -0.24 65.47
C PHE A 177 -23.17 -1.04 65.51
N ALA A 178 -24.33 -0.37 65.60
CA ALA A 178 -25.63 -1.03 65.66
C ALA A 178 -26.05 -1.55 64.28
N GLY A 179 -25.96 -0.72 63.25
CA GLY A 179 -26.19 -1.08 61.86
C GLY A 179 -25.02 -1.80 61.19
N ASN A 180 -23.92 -2.05 61.93
CA ASN A 180 -22.71 -2.73 61.45
C ASN A 180 -22.11 -2.05 60.20
N LYS A 181 -22.17 -0.72 60.15
CA LYS A 181 -21.88 0.08 58.96
C LYS A 181 -21.02 1.28 59.35
N SER A 182 -20.11 1.69 58.48
CA SER A 182 -19.39 2.93 58.62
C SER A 182 -19.32 3.67 57.30
N ILE A 183 -19.47 4.99 57.37
CA ILE A 183 -19.32 5.89 56.24
C ILE A 183 -18.02 6.64 56.48
N LEU A 184 -17.09 6.49 55.55
CA LEU A 184 -15.76 7.09 55.57
C LEU A 184 -15.72 8.19 54.51
N SER A 185 -15.06 9.29 54.82
CA SER A 185 -14.65 10.35 53.91
C SER A 185 -13.12 10.36 53.89
N LEU A 186 -12.54 10.13 52.72
CA LEU A 186 -11.11 10.11 52.46
C LEU A 186 -10.70 11.45 51.86
N ALA A 187 -9.61 12.04 52.36
CA ALA A 187 -8.97 13.22 51.81
C ALA A 187 -7.46 13.03 51.83
N VAL A 188 -6.86 13.02 50.63
CA VAL A 188 -5.42 12.87 50.39
C VAL A 188 -5.03 13.97 49.42
N PRO A 189 -4.42 15.08 49.89
CA PRO A 189 -4.16 16.25 49.06
C PRO A 189 -3.03 16.03 48.05
N SER A 190 -2.01 15.25 48.41
CA SER A 190 -0.96 14.77 47.52
C SER A 190 -0.44 13.43 48.04
N LEU A 191 -0.15 12.52 47.12
CA LEU A 191 0.36 11.17 47.42
C LEU A 191 1.37 10.77 46.35
N ASP A 192 2.63 10.60 46.75
CA ASP A 192 3.66 10.02 45.88
C ASP A 192 3.54 8.49 45.85
N LEU A 193 2.83 7.98 44.85
CA LEU A 193 2.62 6.54 44.66
C LEU A 193 3.94 5.77 44.43
N ASN A 194 5.05 6.43 44.07
CA ASN A 194 6.34 5.76 43.89
C ASN A 194 6.93 5.28 45.23
N ARG A 195 6.54 5.88 46.36
CA ARG A 195 6.92 5.42 47.72
C ARG A 195 6.26 4.11 48.13
N PHE A 196 5.21 3.69 47.42
CA PHE A 196 4.45 2.47 47.68
C PHE A 196 4.77 1.33 46.70
N THR A 197 5.88 1.45 45.96
CA THR A 197 6.32 0.46 44.97
C THR A 197 6.57 -0.94 45.56
N VAL A 198 6.84 -1.02 46.87
CA VAL A 198 6.93 -2.29 47.62
C VAL A 198 5.68 -3.16 47.47
N PHE A 199 4.50 -2.56 47.32
CA PHE A 199 3.23 -3.29 47.15
C PHE A 199 2.87 -3.57 45.69
N THR A 200 3.54 -2.94 44.72
CA THR A 200 3.22 -3.05 43.28
C THR A 200 4.25 -3.87 42.49
N GLY A 201 5.38 -4.23 43.11
CA GLY A 201 6.38 -5.11 42.53
C GLY A 201 6.92 -4.63 41.17
N ALA A 202 7.16 -5.55 40.25
CA ALA A 202 7.76 -5.28 38.93
C ALA A 202 6.89 -4.40 37.98
N ALA A 203 5.61 -4.15 38.31
CA ALA A 203 4.71 -3.34 37.50
C ALA A 203 5.11 -1.85 37.46
N SER A 204 5.81 -1.38 38.51
CA SER A 204 6.34 -0.01 38.66
C SER A 204 7.34 0.44 37.59
N ARG A 205 7.92 -0.49 36.81
CA ARG A 205 8.90 -0.16 35.76
C ARG A 205 8.29 0.30 34.44
N THR A 206 7.00 0.05 34.24
CA THR A 206 6.30 0.37 32.98
C THR A 206 5.26 1.47 33.15
N VAL A 207 4.70 1.60 34.36
CA VAL A 207 3.71 2.62 34.68
C VAL A 207 4.19 3.35 35.93
N SER A 208 4.42 4.66 35.81
CA SER A 208 4.77 5.51 36.94
C SER A 208 3.79 6.67 37.06
N TRP A 209 3.40 6.98 38.28
CA TRP A 209 2.50 8.07 38.60
C TRP A 209 3.32 9.22 39.19
N GLY A 210 2.95 10.46 38.86
CA GLY A 210 3.33 11.63 39.66
C GLY A 210 2.50 11.70 40.94
N ASP A 211 2.51 12.88 41.57
CA ASP A 211 1.69 13.13 42.76
C ASP A 211 0.20 12.95 42.41
N VAL A 212 -0.54 12.31 43.31
CA VAL A 212 -1.97 12.03 43.13
C VAL A 212 -2.77 12.59 44.30
N SER A 213 -3.80 13.39 44.00
CA SER A 213 -4.80 13.74 45.01
C SER A 213 -5.99 12.78 44.95
N ILE A 214 -6.49 12.36 46.11
CA ILE A 214 -7.63 11.44 46.23
C ILE A 214 -8.62 12.01 47.23
N MET A 215 -9.87 12.16 46.82
CA MET A 215 -10.97 12.53 47.70
C MET A 215 -12.13 11.58 47.47
N GLY A 216 -12.93 11.28 48.49
CA GLY A 216 -14.11 10.47 48.24
C GLY A 216 -14.79 9.93 49.47
N ASN A 217 -15.82 9.14 49.25
CA ASN A 217 -16.55 8.49 50.33
C ASN A 217 -16.58 6.98 50.13
N ALA A 218 -16.46 6.23 51.21
CA ALA A 218 -16.59 4.78 51.22
C ALA A 218 -17.60 4.36 52.28
N VAL A 219 -18.30 3.27 52.00
CA VAL A 219 -19.21 2.62 52.92
C VAL A 219 -18.64 1.23 53.19
N ILE A 220 -18.29 0.97 54.43
CA ILE A 220 -17.77 -0.32 54.87
C ILE A 220 -18.74 -0.99 55.83
N LYS A 221 -18.78 -2.33 55.80
CA LYS A 221 -19.34 -3.16 56.84
C LYS A 221 -18.26 -3.41 57.88
N LEU A 222 -18.58 -3.30 59.17
CA LEU A 222 -17.59 -3.39 60.24
C LEU A 222 -17.25 -4.86 60.60
N LYS A 223 -18.23 -5.78 60.50
CA LYS A 223 -18.06 -7.20 60.82
C LYS A 223 -18.88 -8.14 59.90
N PRO A 224 -18.26 -9.03 59.11
CA PRO A 224 -16.84 -8.99 58.77
C PRO A 224 -16.50 -7.67 58.08
N PHE A 225 -15.24 -7.24 58.19
CA PHE A 225 -14.77 -6.03 57.54
C PHE A 225 -14.87 -6.20 56.01
N GLU A 226 -15.73 -5.42 55.36
CA GLU A 226 -15.97 -5.53 53.92
C GLU A 226 -16.31 -4.15 53.33
N LEU A 227 -15.72 -3.82 52.18
CA LEU A 227 -16.14 -2.63 51.42
C LEU A 227 -17.50 -2.91 50.78
N LEU A 228 -18.53 -2.10 51.05
CA LEU A 228 -19.83 -2.21 50.40
C LEU A 228 -19.88 -1.35 49.12
N ALA A 229 -19.44 -0.10 49.22
CA ALA A 229 -19.34 0.81 48.09
C ALA A 229 -18.27 1.88 48.32
N ALA A 230 -17.65 2.39 47.29
CA ALA A 230 -16.83 3.60 47.35
C ALA A 230 -16.99 4.45 46.10
N LYS A 231 -16.93 5.77 46.27
CA LYS A 231 -16.87 6.73 45.18
C LYS A 231 -15.69 7.65 45.44
N LEU A 232 -14.66 7.52 44.60
CA LEU A 232 -13.39 8.20 44.70
C LEU A 232 -13.20 9.13 43.49
N ALA A 233 -12.84 10.36 43.80
CA ALA A 233 -12.33 11.38 42.91
C ALA A 233 -10.79 11.32 42.97
N VAL A 234 -10.15 11.05 41.85
CA VAL A 234 -8.70 10.92 41.75
C VAL A 234 -8.19 11.92 40.73
N ASP A 235 -7.24 12.77 41.12
CA ASP A 235 -6.60 13.76 40.24
C ASP A 235 -5.08 13.55 40.23
N PRO A 236 -4.55 12.82 39.22
CA PRO A 236 -3.11 12.60 39.08
C PRO A 236 -2.44 13.74 38.30
N GLU A 237 -1.30 14.22 38.77
CA GLU A 237 -0.52 15.27 38.08
C GLU A 237 -0.04 14.81 36.69
N LEU A 238 0.50 13.59 36.61
CA LEU A 238 0.98 12.99 35.37
C LEU A 238 1.08 11.48 35.50
N LEU A 239 0.64 10.76 34.48
CA LEU A 239 0.87 9.32 34.34
C LEU A 239 1.88 9.08 33.23
N HIS A 240 2.90 8.25 33.45
CA HIS A 240 3.75 7.77 32.37
C HIS A 240 3.48 6.30 32.10
N ILE A 241 3.26 5.97 30.84
CA ILE A 241 3.22 4.59 30.35
C ILE A 241 4.46 4.41 29.46
N GLY A 242 5.50 3.77 29.99
CA GLY A 242 6.83 3.73 29.39
C GLY A 242 7.42 5.14 29.27
N LYS A 243 7.66 5.59 28.04
CA LYS A 243 8.14 6.96 27.74
C LYS A 243 7.00 7.93 27.39
N THR A 244 5.75 7.47 27.37
CA THR A 244 4.60 8.26 26.92
C THR A 244 3.92 8.93 28.10
N PRO A 245 3.91 10.28 28.17
CA PRO A 245 3.13 11.00 29.18
C PRO A 245 1.64 10.92 28.83
N VAL A 246 0.83 10.68 29.85
CA VAL A 246 -0.63 10.67 29.83
C VAL A 246 -1.09 11.74 30.81
N ARG A 247 -1.66 12.82 30.27
CA ARG A 247 -2.25 13.89 31.09
C ARG A 247 -3.74 13.75 31.08
N PHE A 248 -4.30 13.70 32.27
CA PHE A 248 -5.73 13.79 32.44
C PHE A 248 -6.13 15.26 32.39
N ALA A 249 -7.34 15.55 31.90
CA ALA A 249 -7.83 16.90 31.77
C ALA A 249 -9.23 17.04 32.35
N GLN A 250 -9.52 18.24 32.83
CA GLN A 250 -10.78 18.63 33.43
C GLN A 250 -11.64 19.28 32.33
N ILE A 251 -12.87 18.79 32.08
CA ILE A 251 -13.78 19.40 31.09
C ILE A 251 -15.16 19.69 31.68
N PRO A 252 -15.58 20.97 31.70
CA PRO A 252 -14.75 22.19 31.64
C PRO A 252 -13.65 22.22 32.74
N PRO A 253 -12.67 23.15 32.67
CA PRO A 253 -11.57 23.28 33.64
C PRO A 253 -11.99 23.34 35.12
N ASP A 254 -13.28 23.60 35.39
CA ASP A 254 -13.87 23.68 36.72
C ASP A 254 -14.91 22.56 37.02
N ALA A 255 -14.95 21.48 36.24
CA ALA A 255 -16.08 20.52 36.23
C ALA A 255 -15.98 19.32 37.18
N GLY A 256 -14.90 19.21 37.94
CA GLY A 256 -14.70 18.12 38.89
C GLY A 256 -13.46 17.27 38.61
N PRO A 257 -13.35 16.09 39.25
CA PRO A 257 -12.10 15.33 39.32
C PRO A 257 -11.75 14.62 38.01
N ALA A 258 -10.44 14.50 37.73
CA ALA A 258 -9.90 13.94 36.48
C ALA A 258 -10.24 12.46 36.26
N ILE A 259 -10.41 11.69 37.33
CA ILE A 259 -10.91 10.32 37.33
C ILE A 259 -11.97 10.17 38.41
N ILE A 260 -13.14 9.64 38.03
CA ILE A 260 -14.19 9.22 38.96
C ILE A 260 -14.20 7.69 38.98
N LEU A 261 -13.89 7.10 40.13
CA LEU A 261 -13.91 5.67 40.38
C LEU A 261 -15.06 5.31 41.31
N GLU A 262 -15.96 4.45 40.86
CA GLU A 262 -17.04 3.89 41.65
C GLU A 262 -16.81 2.38 41.82
N LEU A 263 -16.86 1.94 43.08
CA LEU A 263 -16.70 0.55 43.50
C LEU A 263 -17.98 0.10 44.20
N GLU A 264 -18.47 -1.09 43.90
CA GLU A 264 -19.63 -1.70 44.58
C GLU A 264 -19.37 -3.19 44.80
N SER A 265 -19.39 -3.66 46.06
CA SER A 265 -19.25 -5.08 46.38
C SER A 265 -20.60 -5.79 46.30
N LYS A 266 -20.66 -6.91 45.58
CA LYS A 266 -21.80 -7.83 45.51
C LYS A 266 -21.32 -9.26 45.70
N LYS A 267 -21.45 -9.78 46.92
CA LYS A 267 -20.97 -11.12 47.31
C LYS A 267 -19.46 -11.24 47.01
N ASP A 268 -19.07 -12.10 46.07
CA ASP A 268 -17.66 -12.34 45.69
C ASP A 268 -17.19 -11.47 44.51
N HIS A 269 -18.03 -10.55 44.03
CA HIS A 269 -17.73 -9.66 42.91
C HIS A 269 -17.52 -8.22 43.40
N LEU A 270 -16.42 -7.60 43.00
CA LEU A 270 -16.23 -6.15 43.08
C LEU A 270 -16.56 -5.53 41.73
N LEU A 271 -17.68 -4.82 41.63
CA LEU A 271 -18.02 -4.04 40.44
C LEU A 271 -17.20 -2.75 40.44
N ILE A 272 -16.66 -2.41 39.27
CA ILE A 272 -15.81 -1.24 39.05
C ILE A 272 -16.40 -0.43 37.90
N LYS A 273 -16.61 0.86 38.12
CA LYS A 273 -16.85 1.84 37.06
C LYS A 273 -15.82 2.95 37.19
N ALA A 274 -15.16 3.30 36.10
CA ALA A 274 -14.26 4.44 36.07
C ALA A 274 -14.63 5.35 34.90
N GLN A 275 -14.60 6.66 35.12
CA GLN A 275 -14.78 7.67 34.08
C GLN A 275 -13.65 8.67 34.17
N SER A 276 -13.12 9.07 33.03
CA SER A 276 -12.00 10.00 32.98
C SER A 276 -11.96 10.73 31.65
N PHE A 277 -11.23 11.84 31.60
CA PHE A 277 -10.89 12.55 30.38
C PHE A 277 -9.36 12.73 30.28
N VAL A 278 -8.80 12.43 29.12
CA VAL A 278 -7.38 12.52 28.81
C VAL A 278 -7.18 13.63 27.78
N SER A 279 -6.13 14.45 27.96
CA SER A 279 -5.72 15.49 27.01
C SER A 279 -4.46 15.15 26.22
N VAL A 280 -3.59 14.28 26.75
CA VAL A 280 -2.33 13.86 26.12
C VAL A 280 -2.20 12.34 26.20
N PRO A 281 -1.85 11.63 25.11
CA PRO A 281 -1.46 12.14 23.79
C PRO A 281 -2.64 12.60 22.93
N LEU A 282 -3.88 12.31 23.31
CA LEU A 282 -5.08 12.68 22.56
C LEU A 282 -6.23 13.06 23.49
N ALA A 283 -7.04 14.03 23.07
CA ALA A 283 -8.25 14.47 23.75
C ALA A 283 -9.37 13.42 23.65
N ALA A 284 -9.62 12.66 24.73
CA ALA A 284 -10.66 11.64 24.75
C ALA A 284 -11.27 11.43 26.13
N SER A 285 -12.57 11.12 26.14
CA SER A 285 -13.20 10.53 27.33
C SER A 285 -12.99 9.01 27.34
N LEU A 286 -12.71 8.50 28.53
CA LEU A 286 -12.52 7.09 28.83
C LEU A 286 -13.61 6.68 29.82
N ALA A 287 -14.34 5.63 29.51
CA ALA A 287 -15.27 4.98 30.43
C ALA A 287 -14.93 3.49 30.53
N LEU A 288 -14.76 3.00 31.74
CA LEU A 288 -14.50 1.60 32.04
C LEU A 288 -15.62 1.08 32.93
N THR A 289 -16.14 -0.10 32.63
CA THR A 289 -17.07 -0.84 33.48
C THR A 289 -16.64 -2.29 33.55
N GLY A 290 -16.47 -2.85 34.74
CA GLY A 290 -16.03 -4.22 34.90
C GLY A 290 -16.36 -4.81 36.26
N SER A 291 -15.90 -6.04 36.46
CA SER A 291 -15.99 -6.78 37.70
C SER A 291 -14.68 -7.50 37.98
N VAL A 292 -14.25 -7.50 39.23
CA VAL A 292 -13.14 -8.31 39.72
C VAL A 292 -13.69 -9.40 40.63
N ILE A 293 -13.29 -10.63 40.38
CA ILE A 293 -13.60 -11.81 41.17
C ILE A 293 -12.30 -12.25 41.83
N ARG A 294 -12.32 -12.41 43.15
CA ARG A 294 -11.19 -12.90 43.93
C ARG A 294 -11.52 -14.27 44.48
N ASN A 295 -10.80 -15.29 44.02
CA ASN A 295 -10.85 -16.64 44.57
C ASN A 295 -9.67 -16.86 45.53
N SER A 296 -9.62 -18.02 46.19
CA SER A 296 -8.53 -18.38 47.10
C SER A 296 -7.15 -18.28 46.46
N ASP A 297 -7.03 -18.57 45.16
CA ASP A 297 -5.75 -18.74 44.45
C ASP A 297 -5.60 -17.90 43.17
N SER A 298 -6.62 -17.11 42.80
CA SER A 298 -6.61 -16.31 41.56
C SER A 298 -7.43 -15.04 41.67
N VAL A 299 -7.02 -14.01 40.94
CA VAL A 299 -7.79 -12.78 40.71
C VAL A 299 -8.13 -12.69 39.23
N GLN A 300 -9.41 -12.51 38.90
CA GLN A 300 -9.87 -12.34 37.53
C GLN A 300 -10.69 -11.05 37.41
N GLY A 301 -10.26 -10.15 36.55
CA GLY A 301 -10.98 -8.95 36.13
C GLY A 301 -11.59 -9.14 34.75
N THR A 302 -12.83 -8.73 34.55
CA THR A 302 -13.49 -8.69 33.25
C THR A 302 -14.27 -7.41 33.09
N GLY A 303 -14.26 -6.79 31.92
CA GLY A 303 -15.03 -5.58 31.70
C GLY A 303 -15.02 -5.08 30.27
N ASN A 304 -15.55 -3.89 30.09
CA ASN A 304 -15.57 -3.14 28.85
C ASN A 304 -14.93 -1.77 29.08
N ILE A 305 -14.17 -1.31 28.09
CA ILE A 305 -13.64 0.04 27.97
C ILE A 305 -14.24 0.71 26.74
N VAL A 306 -14.63 1.97 26.90
CA VAL A 306 -15.14 2.85 25.85
C VAL A 306 -14.25 4.08 25.79
N ILE A 307 -13.72 4.37 24.61
CA ILE A 307 -12.88 5.54 24.35
C ILE A 307 -13.64 6.40 23.34
N ARG A 308 -13.98 7.64 23.69
CA ARG A 308 -14.59 8.62 22.77
C ARG A 308 -13.63 9.76 22.54
N ILE A 309 -13.14 9.88 21.33
CA ILE A 309 -12.24 10.96 20.93
C ILE A 309 -13.07 12.24 20.77
N ALA A 310 -12.69 13.33 21.44
CA ALA A 310 -13.57 14.48 21.65
C ALA A 310 -13.53 15.52 20.51
N GLU A 311 -12.40 15.69 19.82
CA GLU A 311 -12.24 16.75 18.80
C GLU A 311 -11.30 16.35 17.66
N THR A 312 -11.40 17.09 16.55
CA THR A 312 -10.51 17.04 15.40
C THR A 312 -9.08 17.28 15.85
N MET A 313 -8.22 16.27 15.78
CA MET A 313 -6.83 16.41 16.19
C MET A 313 -6.13 17.39 15.24
N GLU A 314 -5.34 18.34 15.73
CA GLU A 314 -4.29 19.00 14.95
C GLU A 314 -2.97 18.73 15.68
N ALA A 315 -2.22 17.75 15.20
CA ALA A 315 -0.89 17.48 15.76
C ALA A 315 0.10 18.55 15.27
N GLU A 316 0.28 19.65 16.01
CA GLU A 316 1.38 20.59 15.79
C GLU A 316 2.58 20.31 16.71
N LYS A 317 3.70 19.90 16.10
CA LYS A 317 5.01 20.55 16.19
C LYS A 317 6.04 19.79 15.35
N SER A 318 5.97 19.95 14.03
CA SER A 318 7.11 20.02 13.10
C SER A 318 6.58 20.24 11.67
N PRO A 319 7.08 21.23 10.91
CA PRO A 319 6.79 21.32 9.49
C PRO A 319 7.26 20.04 8.77
N PRO A 320 6.49 19.48 7.81
CA PRO A 320 5.33 20.08 7.15
C PRO A 320 4.00 19.29 7.25
N ALA A 321 3.75 18.44 8.27
CA ALA A 321 2.52 17.62 8.26
C ALA A 321 1.73 17.65 9.59
N VAL A 322 0.59 18.36 9.58
CA VAL A 322 -0.45 18.24 10.60
C VAL A 322 -1.27 16.98 10.29
N THR A 323 -1.38 16.07 11.26
CA THR A 323 -2.33 14.95 11.19
C THR A 323 -3.67 15.46 11.70
N THR A 324 -4.73 15.40 10.89
CA THR A 324 -6.09 15.70 11.33
C THR A 324 -7.00 14.50 11.32
N LEU A 325 -7.74 14.30 12.41
CA LEU A 325 -8.77 13.28 12.52
C LEU A 325 -10.14 13.96 12.47
N GLU A 326 -10.78 14.01 11.30
CA GLU A 326 -11.99 14.82 11.07
C GLU A 326 -13.28 14.22 11.67
N SER A 327 -13.17 13.08 12.37
CA SER A 327 -14.30 12.44 13.06
C SER A 327 -13.98 12.04 14.49
N ALA A 328 -15.03 11.97 15.32
CA ALA A 328 -14.97 11.63 16.75
C ALA A 328 -15.44 10.17 16.97
N PRO A 329 -14.59 9.16 16.74
CA PRO A 329 -14.99 7.77 16.91
C PRO A 329 -15.19 7.38 18.38
N GLU A 330 -16.11 6.44 18.58
CA GLU A 330 -16.28 5.69 19.82
C GLU A 330 -15.69 4.29 19.62
N LEU A 331 -14.62 3.99 20.34
CA LEU A 331 -13.94 2.70 20.30
C LEU A 331 -14.34 1.90 21.53
N HIS A 332 -14.80 0.67 21.31
CA HIS A 332 -15.16 -0.25 22.38
C HIS A 332 -14.13 -1.39 22.47
N GLY A 333 -13.86 -1.86 23.67
CA GLY A 333 -13.03 -3.03 23.91
C GLY A 333 -13.49 -3.81 25.13
N ASP A 334 -13.68 -5.11 24.99
CA ASP A 334 -13.88 -6.03 26.10
C ASP A 334 -12.50 -6.52 26.57
N PHE A 335 -12.26 -6.48 27.87
CA PHE A 335 -11.01 -6.95 28.46
C PHE A 335 -11.21 -8.06 29.47
N ILE A 336 -10.22 -8.94 29.56
CA ILE A 336 -10.08 -9.98 30.58
C ILE A 336 -8.65 -9.90 31.11
N LEU A 337 -8.51 -9.85 32.43
CA LEU A 337 -7.24 -9.90 33.14
C LEU A 337 -7.33 -11.04 34.15
N ALA A 338 -6.34 -11.91 34.20
CA ALA A 338 -6.25 -12.99 35.18
C ALA A 338 -4.83 -13.08 35.73
N LEU A 339 -4.71 -13.25 37.04
CA LEU A 339 -3.45 -13.44 37.75
C LEU A 339 -3.64 -14.56 38.79
N ASP A 340 -2.75 -15.54 38.81
CA ASP A 340 -2.73 -16.58 39.84
C ASP A 340 -1.62 -16.36 40.89
N LYS A 341 -1.65 -17.16 41.96
CA LYS A 341 -0.63 -17.13 43.03
C LYS A 341 0.79 -17.45 42.58
N THR A 342 0.97 -18.13 41.45
CA THR A 342 2.30 -18.46 40.91
C THR A 342 2.93 -17.29 40.15
N GLY A 343 2.19 -16.19 39.99
CA GLY A 343 2.60 -15.05 39.16
C GLY A 343 2.33 -15.25 37.68
N THR A 344 1.56 -16.29 37.30
CA THR A 344 1.12 -16.47 35.91
C THR A 344 -0.01 -15.48 35.63
N TRP A 345 0.13 -14.73 34.55
CA TRP A 345 -0.83 -13.71 34.15
C TRP A 345 -1.32 -13.93 32.72
N LYS A 346 -2.57 -13.56 32.49
CA LYS A 346 -3.19 -13.50 31.16
C LYS A 346 -3.97 -12.21 31.02
N ALA A 347 -3.76 -11.50 29.92
CA ALA A 347 -4.47 -10.29 29.56
C ALA A 347 -5.05 -10.44 28.15
N GLU A 348 -6.28 -10.03 27.96
CA GLU A 348 -6.96 -10.02 26.68
C GLU A 348 -7.71 -8.71 26.55
N LEU A 349 -7.59 -8.06 25.40
CA LEU A 349 -8.38 -6.88 25.01
C LEU A 349 -8.87 -7.12 23.59
N LYS A 350 -10.18 -7.14 23.38
CA LYS A 350 -10.77 -7.36 22.06
C LYS A 350 -11.86 -6.34 21.79
N SER A 351 -11.87 -5.77 20.60
CA SER A 351 -13.05 -5.05 20.12
C SER A 351 -14.24 -6.00 20.13
N PRO A 352 -15.42 -5.57 20.64
CA PRO A 352 -16.60 -6.42 20.65
C PRO A 352 -16.94 -6.81 19.22
N GLY A 353 -17.29 -8.09 19.01
CA GLY A 353 -17.74 -8.55 17.70
C GLY A 353 -18.93 -7.69 17.25
N GLN A 354 -19.00 -7.36 15.95
CA GLN A 354 -20.14 -6.65 15.36
C GLN A 354 -21.45 -7.43 15.63
N ARG A 355 -22.05 -7.24 16.80
CA ARG A 355 -23.48 -7.46 16.97
C ARG A 355 -24.13 -6.53 15.96
N GLN A 356 -25.00 -7.08 15.13
CA GLN A 356 -25.91 -6.32 14.27
C GLN A 356 -26.59 -5.23 15.12
N GLN A 357 -25.97 -4.05 15.19
CA GLN A 357 -26.65 -2.84 15.60
C GLN A 357 -27.60 -2.54 14.45
N GLY A 358 -28.88 -2.83 14.66
CA GLY A 358 -29.91 -2.48 13.70
C GLY A 358 -29.84 -0.98 13.39
N GLY A 359 -29.81 -0.64 12.10
CA GLY A 359 -30.21 0.65 11.56
C GLY A 359 -29.33 1.88 11.81
N GLY A 360 -28.13 1.76 12.40
CA GLY A 360 -27.21 2.90 12.56
C GLY A 360 -26.27 3.07 11.37
N GLN A 361 -26.18 4.27 10.80
CA GLN A 361 -25.18 4.61 9.76
C GLN A 361 -23.77 4.23 10.22
N THR A 362 -23.05 3.42 9.44
CA THR A 362 -21.64 3.13 9.67
C THR A 362 -20.85 4.44 9.67
N ARG A 363 -20.30 4.85 10.83
CA ARG A 363 -19.47 6.05 10.94
C ARG A 363 -18.11 5.79 10.30
N LEU A 364 -17.75 6.64 9.34
CA LEU A 364 -16.45 6.61 8.67
C LEU A 364 -15.43 7.42 9.50
N LEU A 365 -14.24 6.85 9.63
CA LEU A 365 -13.03 7.49 10.14
C LEU A 365 -12.35 8.21 8.99
N ASN A 366 -12.14 9.52 9.14
CA ASN A 366 -11.45 10.34 8.16
C ASN A 366 -10.16 10.88 8.80
N LEU A 367 -9.01 10.55 8.22
CA LEU A 367 -7.69 10.97 8.65
C LEU A 367 -7.00 11.72 7.50
N ARG A 368 -6.41 12.88 7.78
CA ARG A 368 -5.61 13.63 6.83
C ARG A 368 -4.18 13.77 7.35
N TYR A 369 -3.20 13.54 6.50
CA TYR A 369 -1.78 13.73 6.79
C TYR A 369 -1.10 14.42 5.60
N GLY A 370 -0.86 15.72 5.70
CA GLY A 370 -0.38 16.52 4.57
C GLY A 370 -1.33 16.43 3.37
N GLN A 371 -0.85 15.93 2.23
CA GLN A 371 -1.63 15.70 1.01
C GLN A 371 -2.37 14.36 0.98
N VAL A 372 -2.14 13.48 1.97
CA VAL A 372 -2.80 12.17 2.06
C VAL A 372 -4.12 12.32 2.81
N ALA A 373 -5.22 11.89 2.21
CA ALA A 373 -6.49 11.67 2.93
C ALA A 373 -6.78 10.18 2.99
N LEU A 374 -7.25 9.70 4.14
CA LEU A 374 -7.53 8.30 4.43
C LEU A 374 -8.93 8.20 5.05
N GLN A 375 -9.75 7.31 4.51
CA GLN A 375 -11.10 7.02 4.99
C GLN A 375 -11.25 5.52 5.26
N THR A 376 -11.87 5.13 6.37
CA THR A 376 -12.06 3.72 6.76
C THR A 376 -13.28 3.56 7.68
N GLU A 377 -13.81 2.35 7.87
CA GLU A 377 -14.78 2.10 8.97
C GLU A 377 -14.04 1.81 10.29
N THR A 378 -14.77 1.66 11.39
CA THR A 378 -14.18 1.42 12.71
C THR A 378 -13.27 0.18 12.71
N PRO A 379 -11.98 0.30 13.05
CA PRO A 379 -11.06 -0.84 13.08
C PRO A 379 -11.37 -1.75 14.27
N SER A 380 -11.00 -3.02 14.12
CA SER A 380 -11.07 -3.99 15.22
C SER A 380 -9.67 -4.37 15.68
N LEU A 381 -9.47 -4.40 17.00
CA LEU A 381 -8.21 -4.72 17.66
C LEU A 381 -8.40 -5.93 18.57
N ALA A 382 -7.44 -6.85 18.56
CA ALA A 382 -7.31 -7.91 19.55
C ALA A 382 -5.87 -7.98 20.05
N VAL A 383 -5.68 -7.78 21.34
CA VAL A 383 -4.40 -7.95 22.04
C VAL A 383 -4.55 -9.10 23.02
N LEU A 384 -3.62 -10.05 22.97
CA LEU A 384 -3.52 -11.17 23.90
C LEU A 384 -2.12 -11.15 24.49
N GLY A 385 -2.02 -10.95 25.81
CA GLY A 385 -0.79 -11.09 26.57
C GLY A 385 -0.89 -12.30 27.51
N GLN A 386 0.20 -13.03 27.68
CA GLN A 386 0.32 -14.06 28.71
C GLN A 386 1.76 -14.21 29.15
N GLY A 387 1.99 -14.65 30.38
CA GLY A 387 3.34 -14.87 30.85
C GLY A 387 3.45 -15.25 32.32
N THR A 388 4.70 -15.37 32.75
CA THR A 388 5.16 -15.61 34.12
C THR A 388 6.22 -14.58 34.48
N ALA A 389 6.96 -14.77 35.58
CA ALA A 389 8.13 -13.96 35.90
C ALA A 389 9.23 -14.04 34.80
N ASP A 390 9.41 -15.21 34.19
CA ASP A 390 10.52 -15.50 33.27
C ASP A 390 10.13 -15.50 31.80
N THR A 391 8.84 -15.70 31.48
CA THR A 391 8.34 -15.79 30.11
C THR A 391 7.25 -14.76 29.84
N ARG A 392 7.26 -14.14 28.67
CA ARG A 392 6.26 -13.15 28.25
C ARG A 392 5.93 -13.35 26.79
N GLU A 393 4.65 -13.35 26.45
CA GLU A 393 4.16 -13.41 25.09
C GLU A 393 3.07 -12.37 24.89
N VAL A 394 3.14 -11.63 23.78
CA VAL A 394 2.12 -10.68 23.34
C VAL A 394 1.80 -10.95 21.89
N ARG A 395 0.51 -11.04 21.56
CA ARG A 395 0.00 -11.15 20.21
C ARG A 395 -0.98 -10.03 19.94
N VAL A 396 -0.83 -9.37 18.80
CA VAL A 396 -1.68 -8.28 18.34
C VAL A 396 -2.30 -8.66 17.00
N LYS A 397 -3.60 -8.40 16.85
CA LYS A 397 -4.31 -8.45 15.57
C LYS A 397 -5.08 -7.15 15.40
N LEU A 398 -4.92 -6.51 14.25
CA LEU A 398 -5.63 -5.30 13.85
C LEU A 398 -6.26 -5.56 12.48
N ALA A 399 -7.54 -5.26 12.32
CA ALA A 399 -8.22 -5.29 11.03
C ALA A 399 -8.90 -3.94 10.77
N ILE A 400 -8.60 -3.37 9.61
CA ILE A 400 -9.02 -2.04 9.16
C ILE A 400 -9.87 -2.23 7.90
N PRO A 401 -11.22 -2.19 8.01
CA PRO A 401 -12.12 -2.40 6.89
C PRO A 401 -12.25 -1.16 5.98
N LYS A 402 -12.50 -1.40 4.69
CA LYS A 402 -12.79 -0.39 3.65
C LYS A 402 -11.86 0.81 3.67
N VAL A 403 -10.55 0.56 3.60
CA VAL A 403 -9.56 1.61 3.49
C VAL A 403 -9.67 2.29 2.13
N GLN A 404 -9.84 3.60 2.12
CA GLN A 404 -9.76 4.45 0.93
C GLN A 404 -8.72 5.53 1.21
N ALA A 405 -7.67 5.62 0.40
CA ALA A 405 -6.66 6.65 0.52
C ALA A 405 -6.58 7.46 -0.78
N SER A 406 -6.30 8.75 -0.67
CA SER A 406 -6.04 9.63 -1.82
C SER A 406 -4.81 10.49 -1.58
N TYR A 407 -4.02 10.71 -2.64
CA TYR A 407 -2.80 11.51 -2.64
C TYR A 407 -2.52 12.01 -4.05
N ASP A 408 -2.45 13.33 -4.26
CA ASP A 408 -2.04 13.96 -5.53
C ASP A 408 -2.64 13.32 -6.81
N GLY A 409 -3.97 13.17 -6.82
CA GLY A 409 -4.71 12.55 -7.94
C GLY A 409 -4.68 11.02 -7.98
N ALA A 410 -3.87 10.37 -7.14
CA ALA A 410 -3.91 8.92 -6.92
C ALA A 410 -5.00 8.55 -5.91
N GLN A 411 -5.67 7.42 -6.15
CA GLN A 411 -6.63 6.80 -5.26
C GLN A 411 -6.23 5.35 -5.00
N LEU A 412 -6.31 4.91 -3.75
CA LEU A 412 -6.08 3.54 -3.30
C LEU A 412 -7.32 3.07 -2.54
N SER A 413 -7.83 1.88 -2.83
CA SER A 413 -8.94 1.25 -2.12
C SER A 413 -8.57 -0.17 -1.73
N VAL A 414 -8.68 -0.49 -0.45
CA VAL A 414 -8.42 -1.83 0.10
C VAL A 414 -9.66 -2.28 0.89
N PRO A 415 -10.33 -3.37 0.48
CA PRO A 415 -11.47 -3.93 1.21
C PRO A 415 -11.20 -4.18 2.70
N GLU A 416 -10.02 -4.70 3.03
CA GLU A 416 -9.56 -4.88 4.40
C GLU A 416 -8.02 -4.87 4.43
N ALA A 417 -7.45 -4.07 5.32
CA ALA A 417 -6.05 -4.14 5.70
C ALA A 417 -5.94 -4.84 7.06
N SER A 418 -5.09 -5.86 7.16
CA SER A 418 -4.88 -6.58 8.42
C SER A 418 -3.42 -6.56 8.83
N LEU A 419 -3.19 -6.50 10.14
CA LEU A 419 -1.88 -6.63 10.77
C LEU A 419 -1.97 -7.70 11.85
N ARG A 420 -0.96 -8.57 11.90
CA ARG A 420 -0.74 -9.54 12.96
C ARG A 420 0.71 -9.39 13.42
N ALA A 421 0.90 -9.29 14.72
CA ALA A 421 2.23 -9.25 15.30
C ALA A 421 2.29 -10.17 16.51
N SER A 422 3.44 -10.81 16.74
CA SER A 422 3.76 -11.59 17.92
C SER A 422 5.09 -11.11 18.49
N TYR A 423 5.22 -11.15 19.82
CA TYR A 423 6.48 -10.94 20.51
C TYR A 423 6.55 -11.91 21.68
N ARG A 424 7.64 -12.66 21.78
CA ARG A 424 7.92 -13.59 22.87
C ARG A 424 9.30 -13.28 23.45
N GLN A 425 9.38 -13.27 24.77
CA GLN A 425 10.61 -13.10 25.51
C GLN A 425 10.72 -14.20 26.57
N GLU A 426 11.91 -14.78 26.70
CA GLU A 426 12.22 -15.77 27.73
C GLU A 426 13.54 -15.41 28.43
N ASN A 427 13.57 -15.54 29.75
CA ASN A 427 14.79 -15.46 30.54
C ASN A 427 15.30 -16.88 30.78
N GLU A 428 16.36 -17.32 30.08
CA GLU A 428 17.01 -18.59 30.36
C GLU A 428 18.13 -18.42 31.41
N THR A 429 18.09 -19.23 32.46
CA THR A 429 19.14 -19.29 33.48
C THR A 429 20.47 -19.71 32.84
N GLY A 430 21.46 -18.81 32.86
CA GLY A 430 22.80 -19.05 32.30
C GLY A 430 23.00 -18.69 30.83
N ARG A 431 21.93 -18.41 30.05
CA ARG A 431 22.00 -17.99 28.63
C ARG A 431 21.50 -16.57 28.35
N GLY A 432 20.88 -15.91 29.34
CA GLY A 432 20.41 -14.54 29.21
C GLY A 432 19.01 -14.45 28.60
N ARG A 433 18.65 -13.27 28.10
CA ARG A 433 17.33 -12.98 27.50
C ARG A 433 17.27 -13.38 26.04
N THR A 434 16.30 -14.20 25.67
CA THR A 434 15.97 -14.51 24.27
C THR A 434 14.69 -13.76 23.87
N HIS A 435 14.63 -13.37 22.60
CA HIS A 435 13.54 -12.61 22.01
C HIS A 435 13.16 -13.23 20.66
N ALA A 436 11.86 -13.38 20.40
CA ALA A 436 11.33 -13.81 19.11
C ALA A 436 10.12 -12.92 18.72
N SER A 437 9.96 -12.65 17.43
CA SER A 437 8.92 -11.74 16.94
C SER A 437 8.50 -12.07 15.53
N ASP A 438 7.20 -12.00 15.25
CA ASP A 438 6.66 -12.09 13.89
C ASP A 438 5.83 -10.85 13.58
N LEU A 439 5.85 -10.43 12.31
CA LEU A 439 4.99 -9.41 11.73
C LEU A 439 4.40 -9.95 10.43
N ALA A 440 3.09 -9.84 10.28
CA ALA A 440 2.38 -10.06 9.03
C ALA A 440 1.42 -8.89 8.76
N ILE A 441 1.55 -8.25 7.59
CA ILE A 441 0.61 -7.25 7.08
C ILE A 441 -0.01 -7.80 5.81
N ALA A 442 -1.31 -7.68 5.62
CA ALA A 442 -1.98 -8.08 4.38
C ALA A 442 -2.96 -7.01 3.92
N LEU A 443 -2.85 -6.63 2.65
CA LEU A 443 -3.74 -5.76 1.90
C LEU A 443 -4.38 -6.60 0.81
N GLY A 444 -5.54 -7.19 1.12
CA GLY A 444 -6.24 -8.06 0.18
C GLY A 444 -6.97 -7.23 -0.87
N SER A 445 -6.81 -7.58 -2.14
CA SER A 445 -7.53 -6.99 -3.29
C SER A 445 -7.45 -5.46 -3.33
N ALA A 446 -6.27 -4.92 -3.01
CA ALA A 446 -5.98 -3.51 -3.12
C ALA A 446 -6.16 -3.06 -4.57
N LYS A 447 -6.84 -1.93 -4.79
CA LYS A 447 -7.06 -1.31 -6.09
C LYS A 447 -6.45 0.09 -6.08
N PHE A 448 -5.78 0.47 -7.15
CA PHE A 448 -5.15 1.78 -7.30
C PHE A 448 -5.58 2.42 -8.63
N ASP A 449 -5.69 3.74 -8.64
CA ASP A 449 -5.94 4.54 -9.84
C ASP A 449 -5.15 5.85 -9.76
N MET A 450 -4.43 6.23 -10.82
CA MET A 450 -3.69 7.48 -10.92
C MET A 450 -3.47 7.85 -12.38
N ASN A 451 -3.97 9.01 -12.81
CA ASN A 451 -3.66 9.61 -14.13
C ASN A 451 -3.78 8.64 -15.32
N GLY A 452 -4.85 7.83 -15.37
CA GLY A 452 -5.09 6.86 -16.44
C GLY A 452 -4.40 5.50 -16.25
N LEU A 453 -3.55 5.35 -15.23
CA LEU A 453 -2.98 4.09 -14.78
C LEU A 453 -3.87 3.50 -13.67
N GLY A 454 -4.46 2.33 -13.91
CA GLY A 454 -5.23 1.58 -12.92
C GLY A 454 -4.54 0.28 -12.57
N GLY A 455 -4.73 -0.22 -11.35
CA GLY A 455 -4.19 -1.50 -10.95
C GLY A 455 -4.96 -2.18 -9.83
N LYS A 456 -4.69 -3.47 -9.65
CA LYS A 456 -5.13 -4.24 -8.48
C LYS A 456 -4.05 -5.23 -8.06
N ALA A 457 -3.98 -5.58 -6.79
CA ALA A 457 -3.05 -6.59 -6.27
C ALA A 457 -3.49 -7.11 -4.90
N ASP A 458 -3.13 -8.36 -4.60
CA ASP A 458 -3.04 -8.86 -3.24
C ASP A 458 -1.60 -8.65 -2.75
N ILE A 459 -1.43 -7.87 -1.69
CA ILE A 459 -0.10 -7.53 -1.15
C ILE A 459 -0.01 -8.07 0.26
N SER A 460 1.05 -8.80 0.59
CA SER A 460 1.33 -9.20 1.97
C SER A 460 2.80 -8.99 2.30
N LEU A 461 3.07 -8.50 3.51
CA LEU A 461 4.40 -8.43 4.09
C LEU A 461 4.45 -9.46 5.21
N ASN A 462 5.44 -10.35 5.20
CA ASN A 462 5.73 -11.23 6.34
C ASN A 462 7.19 -11.06 6.74
N GLY A 463 7.46 -11.01 8.03
CA GLY A 463 8.80 -10.76 8.54
C GLY A 463 8.92 -10.88 10.05
N GLU A 464 10.08 -10.52 10.55
CA GLU A 464 10.42 -10.46 11.96
C GLU A 464 10.71 -9.00 12.35
N MET A 465 10.36 -8.62 13.58
CA MET A 465 10.64 -7.29 14.14
C MET A 465 11.37 -7.42 15.47
N ALA A 466 12.67 -7.70 15.41
CA ALA A 466 13.47 -7.90 16.62
C ALA A 466 14.00 -6.55 17.13
N PRO A 467 13.78 -6.21 18.41
CA PRO A 467 14.48 -5.09 19.04
C PRO A 467 15.98 -5.44 19.18
N GLN A 468 16.87 -4.68 18.56
CA GLN A 468 18.32 -4.82 18.77
C GLN A 468 18.82 -3.77 19.76
N LEU A 469 19.60 -4.18 20.75
CA LEU A 469 20.33 -3.28 21.63
C LEU A 469 21.59 -2.75 20.93
N ILE A 470 21.60 -1.47 20.57
CA ILE A 470 22.78 -0.76 20.08
C ILE A 470 23.07 0.40 21.06
N GLY A 471 23.97 0.17 22.02
CA GLY A 471 24.23 1.13 23.11
C GLY A 471 23.01 1.29 24.03
N ALA A 472 22.61 2.53 24.33
CA ALA A 472 21.40 2.86 25.08
C ALA A 472 20.12 2.94 24.22
N ASN A 473 20.25 2.83 22.90
CA ASN A 473 19.14 2.85 21.95
C ASN A 473 18.78 1.43 21.53
N MET A 474 17.48 1.18 21.40
CA MET A 474 16.94 -0.10 20.95
C MET A 474 16.24 0.09 19.60
N PRO A 475 16.99 0.30 18.48
CA PRO A 475 16.36 0.46 17.17
C PRO A 475 15.62 -0.83 16.78
N LEU A 476 14.41 -0.65 16.26
CA LEU A 476 13.63 -1.72 15.65
C LEU A 476 14.28 -2.09 14.32
N GLN A 477 14.72 -3.35 14.22
CA GLN A 477 15.04 -3.94 12.93
C GLN A 477 13.85 -4.74 12.45
N ALA A 478 13.44 -4.51 11.20
CA ALA A 478 12.42 -5.31 10.53
C ALA A 478 13.02 -5.98 9.31
N GLU A 479 12.98 -7.31 9.26
CA GLU A 479 13.36 -8.09 8.09
C GLU A 479 12.13 -8.82 7.58
N GLY A 480 11.82 -8.70 6.30
CA GLY A 480 10.64 -9.35 5.75
C GLY A 480 10.64 -9.45 4.24
N ARG A 481 9.56 -10.02 3.72
CA ARG A 481 9.34 -10.21 2.29
C ARG A 481 7.94 -9.74 1.92
N ILE A 482 7.87 -8.85 0.93
CA ILE A 482 6.64 -8.37 0.32
C ILE A 482 6.28 -9.35 -0.79
N ARG A 483 5.19 -10.08 -0.60
CA ARG A 483 4.57 -10.88 -1.65
C ARG A 483 3.48 -10.08 -2.35
N VAL A 484 3.60 -10.02 -3.67
CA VAL A 484 2.60 -9.47 -4.57
C VAL A 484 2.00 -10.64 -5.34
N ALA A 485 0.67 -10.76 -5.34
CA ALA A 485 -0.05 -11.81 -6.06
C ALA A 485 -1.28 -11.24 -6.77
N ASN A 486 -1.74 -11.95 -7.81
CA ASN A 486 -2.90 -11.59 -8.62
C ASN A 486 -2.88 -10.14 -9.12
N ALA A 487 -1.67 -9.60 -9.33
CA ALA A 487 -1.51 -8.20 -9.64
C ALA A 487 -1.74 -7.95 -11.13
N GLU A 488 -2.42 -6.84 -11.41
CA GLU A 488 -2.74 -6.37 -12.75
C GLU A 488 -2.55 -4.86 -12.80
N ILE A 489 -1.89 -4.36 -13.84
CA ILE A 489 -1.70 -2.94 -14.11
C ILE A 489 -2.21 -2.67 -15.53
N THR A 490 -3.02 -1.64 -15.69
CA THR A 490 -3.59 -1.22 -16.97
C THR A 490 -3.35 0.27 -17.18
N GLU A 491 -2.79 0.64 -18.33
CA GLU A 491 -2.69 2.02 -18.79
C GLU A 491 -3.79 2.26 -19.85
N ARG A 492 -4.74 3.14 -19.53
CA ARG A 492 -6.00 3.29 -20.28
C ARG A 492 -5.81 3.96 -21.64
N GLY A 493 -4.84 4.86 -21.80
CA GLY A 493 -4.61 5.61 -23.03
C GLY A 493 -4.13 4.72 -24.17
N SER A 494 -3.08 3.93 -23.94
CA SER A 494 -2.54 2.95 -24.88
C SER A 494 -3.31 1.63 -24.89
N ARG A 495 -4.19 1.40 -23.91
CA ARG A 495 -4.87 0.13 -23.65
C ARG A 495 -3.87 -1.01 -23.42
N SER A 496 -2.77 -0.71 -22.74
CA SER A 496 -1.75 -1.68 -22.35
C SER A 496 -2.09 -2.29 -21.01
N ARG A 497 -1.82 -3.57 -20.83
CA ARG A 497 -2.10 -4.30 -19.59
C ARG A 497 -1.02 -5.33 -19.30
N ALA A 498 -0.49 -5.31 -18.08
CA ALA A 498 0.28 -6.42 -17.52
C ALA A 498 -0.60 -7.13 -16.48
N SER A 499 -0.75 -8.45 -16.61
CA SER A 499 -1.56 -9.28 -15.71
C SER A 499 -0.77 -10.46 -15.16
N ASP A 500 -1.34 -11.09 -14.14
CA ASP A 500 -0.73 -12.23 -13.43
C ASP A 500 0.66 -11.88 -12.89
N ILE A 501 0.80 -10.63 -12.43
CA ILE A 501 2.03 -10.14 -11.83
C ILE A 501 2.17 -10.80 -10.45
N LYS A 502 3.34 -11.37 -10.21
CA LYS A 502 3.75 -11.99 -8.96
C LYS A 502 5.11 -11.45 -8.56
N GLY A 503 5.32 -11.26 -7.27
CA GLY A 503 6.60 -10.80 -6.78
C GLY A 503 6.85 -11.30 -5.37
N ASP A 504 8.10 -11.59 -5.09
CA ASP A 504 8.62 -11.83 -3.75
C ASP A 504 9.80 -10.87 -3.54
N ILE A 505 9.51 -9.70 -2.98
CA ILE A 505 10.41 -8.55 -2.90
C ILE A 505 10.96 -8.43 -1.46
N PRO A 506 12.28 -8.47 -1.25
CA PRO A 506 12.86 -8.38 0.08
C PRO A 506 12.70 -6.97 0.66
N LEU A 507 12.49 -6.90 1.98
CA LEU A 507 12.41 -5.67 2.75
C LEU A 507 13.31 -5.80 3.99
N PHE A 508 14.16 -4.81 4.22
CA PHE A 508 14.95 -4.70 5.45
C PHE A 508 14.85 -3.27 5.99
N TRP A 509 14.73 -3.07 7.30
CA TRP A 509 14.67 -1.75 7.92
C TRP A 509 15.49 -1.72 9.22
N PRO A 510 16.31 -0.68 9.47
CA PRO A 510 16.72 0.35 8.52
C PRO A 510 17.56 -0.26 7.39
N GLN A 511 17.35 0.18 6.14
CA GLN A 511 17.87 -0.45 4.90
C GLN A 511 19.41 -0.33 4.73
N SER A 512 20.19 -0.94 5.62
CA SER A 512 21.66 -0.98 5.56
C SER A 512 22.20 -2.37 5.87
N GLY A 513 23.22 -2.80 5.12
CA GLY A 513 24.16 -3.85 5.53
C GLY A 513 23.99 -5.25 4.94
N ARG A 514 22.83 -5.62 4.36
CA ARG A 514 22.61 -6.96 3.80
C ARG A 514 21.99 -6.94 2.40
N GLU A 515 22.58 -7.71 1.49
CA GLU A 515 22.00 -7.98 0.17
C GLU A 515 20.98 -9.12 0.32
N MET A 516 19.74 -8.86 -0.07
CA MET A 516 18.67 -9.86 -0.09
C MET A 516 18.17 -10.02 -1.51
N ALA A 517 17.93 -11.27 -1.93
CA ALA A 517 17.39 -11.60 -3.24
C ALA A 517 15.88 -11.86 -3.19
N GLY A 518 15.21 -11.51 -4.27
CA GLY A 518 13.81 -11.73 -4.55
C GLY A 518 13.57 -11.90 -6.04
N GLU A 519 12.32 -12.08 -6.42
CA GLU A 519 11.93 -12.28 -7.81
C GLU A 519 10.65 -11.51 -8.14
N ILE A 520 10.49 -11.19 -9.42
CA ILE A 520 9.27 -10.61 -9.97
C ILE A 520 8.97 -11.23 -11.33
N GLU A 521 7.70 -11.46 -11.59
CA GLU A 521 7.20 -12.01 -12.84
C GLU A 521 5.95 -11.25 -13.26
N ALA A 522 5.85 -10.97 -14.56
CA ALA A 522 4.60 -10.62 -15.22
C ALA A 522 4.35 -11.69 -16.29
N ALA A 523 3.46 -12.63 -16.01
CA ALA A 523 3.26 -13.78 -16.91
C ALA A 523 2.63 -13.37 -18.24
N ARG A 524 1.95 -12.21 -18.29
CA ARG A 524 1.33 -11.71 -19.51
C ARG A 524 1.34 -10.19 -19.63
N ILE A 525 1.83 -9.70 -20.75
CA ILE A 525 1.84 -8.30 -21.14
C ILE A 525 1.09 -8.19 -22.47
N ARG A 526 0.12 -7.29 -22.53
CA ARG A 526 -0.73 -7.06 -23.70
C ARG A 526 -0.78 -5.59 -24.08
N TRP A 527 -0.95 -5.35 -25.36
CA TRP A 527 -1.34 -4.06 -25.91
C TRP A 527 -2.59 -4.28 -26.76
N GLN A 528 -3.71 -3.66 -26.35
CA GLN A 528 -5.03 -3.97 -26.89
C GLN A 528 -5.31 -5.49 -26.78
N ASP A 529 -5.66 -6.15 -27.88
CA ASP A 529 -5.89 -7.60 -27.95
C ASP A 529 -4.62 -8.40 -28.29
N VAL A 530 -3.47 -7.73 -28.47
CA VAL A 530 -2.21 -8.36 -28.87
C VAL A 530 -1.40 -8.78 -27.63
N ASP A 531 -1.02 -10.05 -27.59
CA ASP A 531 -0.10 -10.61 -26.60
C ASP A 531 1.34 -10.22 -26.96
N LEU A 532 1.95 -9.35 -26.15
CA LEU A 532 3.30 -8.86 -26.38
C LEU A 532 4.34 -9.85 -25.88
N GLY A 533 4.11 -10.45 -24.72
CA GLY A 533 5.10 -11.32 -24.07
C GLY A 533 4.91 -11.49 -22.57
N SER A 534 5.97 -11.99 -21.94
CA SER A 534 6.09 -12.16 -20.49
C SER A 534 7.43 -11.62 -20.00
N PHE A 535 7.51 -11.33 -18.71
CA PHE A 535 8.72 -10.84 -18.05
C PHE A 535 9.00 -11.64 -16.78
N ARG A 536 10.26 -11.97 -16.54
CA ARG A 536 10.73 -12.52 -15.26
C ARG A 536 12.10 -11.95 -14.92
N GLY A 537 12.32 -11.57 -13.67
CA GLY A 537 13.61 -11.08 -13.21
C GLY A 537 13.84 -11.25 -11.72
N ASP A 538 15.11 -11.22 -11.35
CA ASP A 538 15.58 -11.19 -9.99
C ASP A 538 15.66 -9.75 -9.49
N ILE A 539 15.20 -9.52 -8.26
CA ILE A 539 15.29 -8.25 -7.56
C ILE A 539 16.29 -8.40 -6.42
N LYS A 540 17.16 -7.41 -6.24
CA LYS A 540 18.07 -7.34 -5.10
C LYS A 540 17.92 -5.99 -4.40
N LEU A 541 17.93 -5.99 -3.07
CA LEU A 541 17.96 -4.76 -2.26
C LEU A 541 19.35 -4.58 -1.67
N LYS A 542 19.96 -3.40 -1.89
CA LYS A 542 21.24 -2.99 -1.27
C LYS A 542 21.30 -1.47 -1.13
N ASP A 543 21.68 -0.97 0.04
CA ASP A 543 21.94 0.46 0.32
C ASP A 543 20.83 1.41 -0.20
N MET A 544 19.57 1.17 0.21
CA MET A 544 18.36 1.92 -0.23
C MET A 544 18.00 1.81 -1.72
N MET A 545 18.65 0.93 -2.48
CA MET A 545 18.43 0.76 -3.92
C MET A 545 18.02 -0.67 -4.26
N TYR A 546 16.93 -0.81 -4.98
CA TYR A 546 16.58 -2.05 -5.67
C TYR A 546 17.31 -2.11 -7.01
N SER A 547 17.91 -3.25 -7.33
CA SER A 547 18.36 -3.59 -8.67
C SER A 547 17.55 -4.75 -9.23
N LEU A 548 17.21 -4.66 -10.52
CA LEU A 548 16.47 -5.65 -11.29
C LEU A 548 17.38 -6.20 -12.38
N ASP A 549 17.48 -7.51 -12.53
CA ASP A 549 18.07 -8.18 -13.70
C ASP A 549 17.11 -9.30 -14.14
N GLY A 550 16.67 -9.28 -15.39
CA GLY A 550 15.67 -10.20 -15.88
C GLY A 550 15.61 -10.28 -17.40
N ASN A 551 14.63 -11.02 -17.89
CA ASN A 551 14.40 -11.22 -19.31
C ASN A 551 12.93 -10.99 -19.65
N TYR A 552 12.69 -10.23 -20.71
CA TYR A 552 11.42 -10.13 -21.40
C TYR A 552 11.44 -11.10 -22.59
N SER A 553 10.43 -11.97 -22.68
CA SER A 553 10.26 -12.91 -23.79
C SER A 553 9.08 -12.49 -24.64
N SER A 554 9.31 -12.22 -25.93
CA SER A 554 8.23 -11.76 -26.81
C SER A 554 7.35 -12.92 -27.30
N SER A 555 6.04 -12.81 -27.08
CA SER A 555 5.01 -13.64 -27.73
C SER A 555 4.80 -13.24 -29.19
N LEU A 556 4.96 -11.94 -29.47
CA LEU A 556 4.80 -11.33 -30.78
C LEU A 556 5.92 -11.75 -31.75
N LEU A 557 7.17 -11.58 -31.33
CA LEU A 557 8.36 -11.94 -32.10
C LEU A 557 8.95 -13.23 -31.52
N LYS A 558 8.39 -14.39 -31.88
CA LYS A 558 8.84 -15.68 -31.33
C LYS A 558 10.33 -15.90 -31.56
N GLY A 559 11.06 -16.16 -30.47
CA GLY A 559 12.53 -16.31 -30.47
C GLY A 559 13.27 -15.05 -30.00
N PHE A 560 12.60 -13.90 -29.93
CA PHE A 560 13.20 -12.64 -29.47
C PHE A 560 13.08 -12.51 -27.94
N VAL A 561 14.24 -12.45 -27.29
CA VAL A 561 14.37 -12.25 -25.83
C VAL A 561 15.21 -11.00 -25.58
N THR A 562 14.74 -10.15 -24.68
CA THR A 562 15.39 -8.89 -24.32
C THR A 562 15.81 -8.94 -22.86
N LYS A 563 17.10 -8.71 -22.59
CA LYS A 563 17.61 -8.54 -21.23
C LYS A 563 17.09 -7.23 -20.66
N VAL A 564 16.56 -7.27 -19.46
CA VAL A 564 16.02 -6.14 -18.71
C VAL A 564 16.92 -5.90 -17.52
N SER A 565 17.42 -4.69 -17.37
CA SER A 565 18.17 -4.26 -16.19
C SER A 565 17.53 -3.01 -15.61
N GLY A 566 17.39 -2.91 -14.31
CA GLY A 566 16.79 -1.72 -13.70
C GLY A 566 17.38 -1.37 -12.35
N ARG A 567 17.23 -0.11 -11.96
CA ARG A 567 17.57 0.36 -10.62
C ARG A 567 16.48 1.31 -10.16
N ALA A 568 15.97 1.12 -8.95
CA ALA A 568 14.94 1.99 -8.39
C ALA A 568 15.17 2.18 -6.90
N GLY A 569 14.98 3.40 -6.42
CA GLY A 569 15.11 3.71 -5.00
C GLY A 569 14.87 5.18 -4.72
N PHE A 570 15.28 5.61 -3.53
CA PHE A 570 15.19 7.00 -3.11
C PHE A 570 16.58 7.61 -3.03
N ALA A 571 16.83 8.67 -3.78
CA ALA A 571 18.04 9.48 -3.72
C ALA A 571 17.65 10.88 -3.21
N ALA A 572 18.25 11.33 -2.10
CA ALA A 572 18.00 12.66 -1.51
C ALA A 572 16.50 13.02 -1.35
N SER A 573 15.69 12.05 -0.91
CA SER A 573 14.22 12.18 -0.73
C SER A 573 13.40 12.30 -2.02
N ALA A 574 14.01 12.10 -3.20
CA ALA A 574 13.31 11.97 -4.48
C ALA A 574 13.37 10.52 -4.98
N TYR A 575 12.33 10.08 -5.69
CA TYR A 575 12.36 8.78 -6.36
C TYR A 575 13.23 8.87 -7.62
N LEU A 576 14.01 7.83 -7.88
CA LEU A 576 14.76 7.65 -9.11
C LEU A 576 14.54 6.22 -9.60
N ALA A 577 14.18 6.07 -10.87
CA ALA A 577 14.14 4.77 -11.53
C ALA A 577 14.86 4.82 -12.88
N GLU A 578 15.71 3.84 -13.14
CA GLU A 578 16.41 3.62 -14.39
C GLU A 578 16.05 2.23 -14.92
N LEU A 579 15.80 2.13 -16.23
CA LEU A 579 15.46 0.89 -16.92
C LEU A 579 16.24 0.79 -18.22
N GLY A 580 16.97 -0.30 -18.39
CA GLY A 580 17.67 -0.69 -19.61
C GLY A 580 17.02 -1.93 -20.22
N LEU A 581 16.83 -1.90 -21.53
CA LEU A 581 16.40 -3.05 -22.33
C LEU A 581 17.45 -3.29 -23.40
N LYS A 582 18.03 -4.49 -23.44
CA LYS A 582 19.08 -4.82 -24.41
C LYS A 582 18.89 -6.20 -25.00
N SER A 583 18.94 -6.30 -26.32
CA SER A 583 18.98 -7.56 -27.03
C SER A 583 20.08 -7.54 -28.10
N GLU A 584 20.72 -8.68 -28.29
CA GLU A 584 21.57 -8.89 -29.46
C GLU A 584 20.70 -9.01 -30.72
N VAL A 585 21.30 -8.72 -31.88
CA VAL A 585 20.64 -8.92 -33.17
C VAL A 585 20.38 -10.41 -33.35
N THR A 586 19.11 -10.80 -33.25
CA THR A 586 18.70 -12.20 -33.20
C THR A 586 17.51 -12.47 -34.12
N PRO A 587 17.46 -13.64 -34.77
CA PRO A 587 16.37 -13.99 -35.68
C PRO A 587 15.06 -14.22 -34.91
N PHE A 588 13.95 -13.76 -35.48
CA PHE A 588 12.60 -14.07 -35.01
C PHE A 588 11.78 -14.79 -36.08
N ALA A 589 10.87 -15.67 -35.65
CA ALA A 589 10.01 -16.41 -36.57
C ALA A 589 9.04 -15.49 -37.30
N ALA A 590 8.62 -15.88 -38.52
CA ALA A 590 7.70 -15.10 -39.32
C ALA A 590 6.39 -14.76 -38.57
N VAL A 591 6.09 -13.47 -38.47
CA VAL A 591 4.93 -12.90 -37.79
C VAL A 591 3.88 -12.53 -38.81
N ASN A 592 2.65 -12.99 -38.60
CA ASN A 592 1.51 -12.59 -39.42
C ASN A 592 1.06 -11.18 -39.01
N LEU A 593 1.10 -10.22 -39.94
CA LEU A 593 0.78 -8.82 -39.63
C LEU A 593 -0.73 -8.54 -39.52
N GLY A 594 -1.57 -9.55 -39.76
CA GLY A 594 -3.01 -9.53 -39.53
C GLY A 594 -3.42 -9.24 -38.09
N ILE A 595 -2.50 -9.42 -37.15
CA ILE A 595 -2.67 -9.07 -35.73
C ILE A 595 -2.76 -7.56 -35.49
N PHE A 596 -2.21 -6.74 -36.39
CA PHE A 596 -2.25 -5.27 -36.30
C PHE A 596 -3.36 -4.68 -37.17
N ASP A 597 -3.57 -5.23 -38.37
CA ASP A 597 -4.66 -4.84 -39.25
C ASP A 597 -5.23 -6.06 -40.00
N PRO A 598 -6.55 -6.32 -39.94
CA PRO A 598 -7.18 -7.42 -40.68
C PRO A 598 -6.88 -7.44 -42.18
N ALA A 599 -6.59 -6.30 -42.81
CA ALA A 599 -6.20 -6.21 -44.22
C ALA A 599 -4.85 -6.87 -44.52
N LEU A 600 -4.04 -7.13 -43.49
CA LEU A 600 -2.71 -7.73 -43.57
C LEU A 600 -2.70 -9.21 -43.15
N LYS A 601 -3.87 -9.85 -42.98
CA LYS A 601 -4.02 -11.24 -42.52
C LYS A 601 -3.30 -12.30 -43.36
N LYS A 602 -2.95 -11.98 -44.60
CA LYS A 602 -2.20 -12.85 -45.52
C LYS A 602 -0.77 -12.35 -45.76
N SER A 603 -0.28 -11.45 -44.90
CA SER A 603 1.08 -10.93 -44.97
C SER A 603 1.91 -11.34 -43.76
N TYR A 604 3.20 -11.51 -43.99
CA TYR A 604 4.15 -12.04 -43.02
C TYR A 604 5.43 -11.22 -43.02
N PHE A 605 6.05 -11.10 -41.85
CA PHE A 605 7.32 -10.41 -41.66
C PHE A 605 8.27 -11.24 -40.81
N SER A 606 9.53 -11.35 -41.23
CA SER A 606 10.59 -12.06 -40.51
C SER A 606 11.91 -11.29 -40.64
N GLY A 607 12.90 -11.62 -39.82
CA GLY A 607 14.23 -11.01 -39.89
C GLY A 607 15.00 -11.20 -38.60
N GLU A 608 16.07 -10.43 -38.44
CA GLU A 608 16.89 -10.38 -37.24
C GLU A 608 16.77 -9.00 -36.60
N LEU A 609 16.40 -8.94 -35.32
CA LEU A 609 16.13 -7.70 -34.60
C LEU A 609 17.10 -7.54 -33.43
N GLY A 610 17.59 -6.33 -33.20
CA GLY A 610 18.31 -5.92 -32.00
C GLY A 610 17.73 -4.63 -31.44
N LEU A 611 17.72 -4.50 -30.12
CA LEU A 611 17.15 -3.39 -29.38
C LEU A 611 18.12 -2.94 -28.28
N ASP A 612 18.33 -1.64 -28.15
CA ASP A 612 19.03 -1.03 -27.02
C ASP A 612 18.23 0.21 -26.56
N THR A 613 17.68 0.17 -25.36
CA THR A 613 16.85 1.22 -24.79
C THR A 613 17.32 1.55 -23.39
N PHE A 614 17.36 2.84 -23.07
CA PHE A 614 17.57 3.35 -21.73
C PHE A 614 16.45 4.34 -21.39
N LEU A 615 15.87 4.20 -20.21
CA LEU A 615 14.83 5.06 -19.66
C LEU A 615 15.23 5.50 -18.25
N LYS A 616 15.00 6.78 -17.94
CA LYS A 616 15.16 7.38 -16.62
C LYS A 616 13.86 8.08 -16.23
N ILE A 617 13.39 7.81 -15.02
CA ILE A 617 12.17 8.39 -14.44
C ILE A 617 12.56 9.08 -13.14
N GLU A 618 12.22 10.36 -13.04
CA GLU A 618 12.48 11.24 -11.89
C GLU A 618 11.30 12.22 -11.73
N PRO A 619 11.22 13.04 -10.66
CA PRO A 619 10.08 13.94 -10.45
C PRO A 619 9.76 14.89 -11.62
N GLY A 620 10.77 15.20 -12.46
CA GLY A 620 10.60 16.03 -13.67
C GLY A 620 10.01 15.30 -14.89
N GLY A 621 9.75 13.99 -14.80
CA GLY A 621 9.17 13.18 -15.86
C GLY A 621 10.06 12.01 -16.30
N MET A 622 9.76 11.49 -17.49
CA MET A 622 10.50 10.38 -18.10
C MET A 622 11.37 10.89 -19.25
N THR A 623 12.62 10.46 -19.29
CA THR A 623 13.57 10.70 -20.38
C THR A 623 14.19 9.39 -20.83
N GLY A 624 14.77 9.33 -22.04
CA GLY A 624 15.47 8.12 -22.48
C GLY A 624 15.85 8.11 -23.94
N THR A 625 16.42 7.00 -24.38
CA THR A 625 16.88 6.78 -25.76
C THR A 625 16.52 5.37 -26.20
N MET A 626 16.25 5.17 -27.49
CA MET A 626 16.04 3.85 -28.08
C MET A 626 16.77 3.72 -29.40
N GLN A 627 17.51 2.63 -29.57
CA GLN A 627 18.09 2.19 -30.83
C GLN A 627 17.51 0.85 -31.24
N LEU A 628 17.07 0.76 -32.50
CA LEU A 628 16.55 -0.45 -33.11
C LEU A 628 17.35 -0.77 -34.37
N LYS A 629 17.74 -2.03 -34.52
CA LYS A 629 18.44 -2.55 -35.70
C LYS A 629 17.70 -3.76 -36.23
N LEU A 630 17.36 -3.73 -37.52
CA LEU A 630 16.81 -4.86 -38.25
C LEU A 630 17.79 -5.26 -39.35
N GLN A 631 18.05 -6.56 -39.48
CA GLN A 631 18.86 -7.14 -40.56
C GLN A 631 18.12 -8.30 -41.21
N ASN A 632 18.46 -8.57 -42.47
CA ASN A 632 17.93 -9.71 -43.24
C ASN A 632 16.40 -9.80 -43.22
N GLY A 633 15.71 -8.66 -43.14
CA GLY A 633 14.26 -8.64 -43.05
C GLY A 633 13.61 -9.13 -44.34
N LYS A 634 12.50 -9.84 -44.20
CA LYS A 634 11.69 -10.34 -45.31
C LYS A 634 10.23 -10.05 -45.05
N TYR A 635 9.59 -9.37 -46.00
CA TYR A 635 8.15 -9.13 -46.03
C TYR A 635 7.52 -9.88 -47.19
N GLU A 636 6.41 -10.55 -46.96
CA GLU A 636 5.67 -11.31 -47.97
C GLU A 636 4.17 -11.06 -47.87
N PHE A 637 3.52 -10.81 -49.00
CA PHE A 637 2.06 -10.80 -49.14
C PHE A 637 1.69 -11.58 -50.42
N PRO A 638 1.63 -12.93 -50.34
CA PRO A 638 1.50 -13.79 -51.51
C PRO A 638 0.27 -13.50 -52.38
N GLU A 639 -0.88 -13.18 -51.76
CA GLU A 639 -2.13 -12.86 -52.48
C GLU A 639 -1.99 -11.65 -53.41
N LYS A 640 -1.21 -10.64 -52.99
CA LYS A 640 -0.93 -9.43 -53.78
C LYS A 640 0.34 -9.53 -54.62
N LYS A 641 1.06 -10.66 -54.55
CA LYS A 641 2.39 -10.84 -55.12
C LYS A 641 3.37 -9.74 -54.68
N TYR A 642 3.34 -9.40 -53.39
CA TYR A 642 4.35 -8.52 -52.81
C TYR A 642 5.41 -9.35 -52.09
N GLU A 643 6.66 -9.06 -52.36
CA GLU A 643 7.79 -9.68 -51.66
C GLU A 643 8.91 -8.65 -51.55
N ILE A 644 9.47 -8.45 -50.37
CA ILE A 644 10.63 -7.58 -50.15
C ILE A 644 11.65 -8.38 -49.34
N LYS A 645 12.89 -8.47 -49.82
CA LYS A 645 13.97 -9.26 -49.23
C LYS A 645 15.18 -8.41 -48.88
N GLY A 646 15.90 -8.84 -47.86
CA GLY A 646 17.13 -8.21 -47.41
C GLY A 646 16.86 -6.81 -46.85
N ILE A 647 15.78 -6.64 -46.09
CA ILE A 647 15.41 -5.36 -45.48
C ILE A 647 16.40 -5.06 -44.34
N GLY A 648 17.08 -3.94 -44.43
CA GLY A 648 17.92 -3.34 -43.40
C GLY A 648 17.28 -2.08 -42.82
N LEU A 649 17.29 -1.93 -41.50
CA LEU A 649 16.83 -0.72 -40.82
C LEU A 649 17.73 -0.40 -39.63
N SER A 650 18.17 0.86 -39.52
CA SER A 650 18.79 1.38 -38.31
C SER A 650 18.04 2.64 -37.89
N MET A 651 17.46 2.59 -36.69
CA MET A 651 16.63 3.66 -36.15
C MET A 651 17.13 4.07 -34.77
N LEU A 652 17.27 5.38 -34.55
CA LEU A 652 17.59 6.01 -33.27
C LEU A 652 16.50 7.02 -32.90
N ILE A 653 15.91 6.84 -31.73
CA ILE A 653 15.07 7.83 -31.04
C ILE A 653 15.92 8.43 -29.92
N PRO A 654 16.40 9.68 -30.06
CA PRO A 654 17.35 10.29 -29.12
C PRO A 654 16.68 10.81 -27.83
N SER A 655 15.34 10.88 -27.77
CA SER A 655 14.62 11.40 -26.61
C SER A 655 13.24 10.78 -26.48
N LEU A 656 13.09 9.76 -25.64
CA LEU A 656 11.78 9.25 -25.21
C LEU A 656 11.19 10.14 -24.10
N PRO A 657 9.85 10.27 -23.99
CA PRO A 657 8.80 9.64 -24.80
C PRO A 657 8.46 10.35 -26.13
N ASP A 658 9.22 11.37 -26.54
CA ASP A 658 8.99 12.03 -27.82
C ASP A 658 9.29 11.05 -28.98
N LEU A 659 8.25 10.64 -29.71
CA LEU A 659 8.37 9.67 -30.80
C LEU A 659 8.90 10.35 -32.07
N ARG A 660 10.15 10.81 -31.99
CA ARG A 660 10.90 11.47 -33.05
C ARG A 660 12.22 10.76 -33.26
N THR A 661 12.56 10.42 -34.50
CA THR A 661 13.87 9.83 -34.80
C THR A 661 14.92 10.91 -35.00
N ALA A 662 16.19 10.55 -34.85
CA ALA A 662 17.29 11.35 -35.38
C ALA A 662 17.10 11.54 -36.91
N PRO A 663 17.64 12.62 -37.51
CA PRO A 663 17.66 12.79 -38.97
C PRO A 663 18.48 11.69 -39.66
N ALA A 664 18.36 11.59 -40.98
CA ALA A 664 19.15 10.70 -41.82
C ALA A 664 19.16 9.21 -41.40
N GLN A 665 18.02 8.69 -40.92
CA GLN A 665 17.87 7.25 -40.65
C GLN A 665 17.81 6.48 -41.96
N THR A 666 18.34 5.27 -41.99
CA THR A 666 18.43 4.48 -43.22
C THR A 666 17.51 3.27 -43.20
N LEU A 667 16.79 3.08 -44.29
CA LEU A 667 16.10 1.85 -44.65
C LEU A 667 16.59 1.39 -46.01
N ASP A 668 17.01 0.13 -46.13
CA ASP A 668 17.45 -0.46 -47.39
C ASP A 668 16.78 -1.81 -47.65
N PHE A 669 16.75 -2.23 -48.91
CA PHE A 669 16.33 -3.56 -49.30
C PHE A 669 17.15 -4.07 -50.49
N ALA A 670 17.37 -5.38 -50.56
CA ALA A 670 18.08 -6.01 -51.66
C ALA A 670 17.20 -6.13 -52.90
N GLU A 671 15.99 -6.69 -52.73
CA GLU A 671 15.02 -6.95 -53.79
C GLU A 671 13.61 -6.63 -53.32
N ALA A 672 12.78 -6.08 -54.22
CA ALA A 672 11.35 -5.92 -53.98
C ALA A 672 10.56 -6.26 -55.25
N ALA A 673 9.56 -7.12 -55.11
CA ALA A 673 8.54 -7.40 -56.10
C ALA A 673 7.20 -6.81 -55.64
N ILE A 674 6.58 -5.99 -56.46
CA ILE A 674 5.25 -5.39 -56.21
C ILE A 674 4.37 -5.69 -57.42
N GLY A 675 3.57 -6.74 -57.33
CA GLY A 675 2.79 -7.21 -58.47
C GLY A 675 3.72 -7.79 -59.54
N ASN A 676 3.78 -7.12 -60.70
CA ASN A 676 4.71 -7.48 -61.79
C ASN A 676 5.97 -6.60 -61.82
N LEU A 677 6.05 -5.59 -60.96
CA LEU A 677 7.19 -4.68 -60.91
C LEU A 677 8.30 -5.28 -60.06
N ALA A 678 9.52 -5.26 -60.56
CA ALA A 678 10.71 -5.76 -59.90
C ALA A 678 11.73 -4.65 -59.69
N PHE A 679 12.11 -4.46 -58.43
CA PHE A 679 13.01 -3.44 -57.93
C PHE A 679 14.19 -4.09 -57.23
N SER A 680 15.34 -3.43 -57.25
CA SER A 680 16.53 -3.88 -56.52
C SER A 680 17.31 -2.72 -55.93
N LYS A 681 18.18 -3.02 -54.95
CA LYS A 681 19.08 -2.05 -54.31
C LYS A 681 18.36 -0.77 -53.86
N GLY A 682 17.25 -0.95 -53.13
CA GLY A 682 16.50 0.15 -52.56
C GLY A 682 17.24 0.75 -51.38
N LYS A 683 17.29 2.08 -51.31
CA LYS A 683 17.84 2.83 -50.18
C LYS A 683 17.00 4.09 -49.95
N PHE A 684 16.57 4.27 -48.72
CA PHE A 684 15.77 5.40 -48.27
C PHE A 684 16.43 6.04 -47.05
N VAL A 685 16.54 7.36 -47.08
CA VAL A 685 16.99 8.20 -45.97
C VAL A 685 15.76 8.94 -45.46
N TRP A 686 15.45 8.80 -44.18
CA TRP A 686 14.18 9.25 -43.62
C TRP A 686 14.31 9.76 -42.19
N GLN A 687 13.29 10.51 -41.76
CA GLN A 687 13.10 10.97 -40.40
C GLN A 687 11.61 10.92 -40.02
N LEU A 688 11.30 10.37 -38.86
CA LEU A 688 10.01 10.61 -38.20
C LEU A 688 10.13 11.93 -37.42
N GLU A 689 9.53 13.00 -37.93
CA GLU A 689 9.61 14.33 -37.32
C GLU A 689 8.66 14.47 -36.12
N SER A 690 7.53 13.77 -36.17
CA SER A 690 6.55 13.63 -35.08
C SER A 690 5.61 12.46 -35.36
N LYS A 691 4.65 12.20 -34.48
CA LYS A 691 3.56 11.23 -34.72
C LYS A 691 2.70 11.55 -35.96
N GLU A 692 2.82 12.75 -36.54
CA GLU A 692 1.99 13.22 -37.66
C GLU A 692 2.77 13.64 -38.90
N SER A 693 4.11 13.59 -38.85
CA SER A 693 4.96 13.98 -39.98
C SER A 693 6.11 12.99 -40.17
N PHE A 694 6.13 12.37 -41.34
CA PHE A 694 7.21 11.52 -41.82
C PHE A 694 7.90 12.24 -42.98
N PHE A 695 9.23 12.35 -42.93
CA PHE A 695 10.01 13.00 -43.96
C PHE A 695 10.94 11.98 -44.64
N LEU A 696 10.73 11.77 -45.93
CA LEU A 696 11.65 11.06 -46.80
C LEU A 696 12.64 12.07 -47.37
N GLU A 697 13.88 12.04 -46.89
CA GLU A 697 14.95 12.93 -47.35
C GLU A 697 15.42 12.54 -48.75
N GLU A 698 15.67 11.25 -48.97
CA GLU A 698 16.13 10.67 -50.24
C GLU A 698 15.57 9.26 -50.37
N GLY A 699 15.08 8.89 -51.56
CA GLY A 699 14.73 7.52 -51.91
C GLY A 699 15.35 7.16 -53.24
N VAL A 700 16.04 6.02 -53.32
CA VAL A 700 16.76 5.55 -54.51
C VAL A 700 16.50 4.07 -54.69
N VAL A 701 16.13 3.66 -55.90
CA VAL A 701 15.86 2.27 -56.23
C VAL A 701 16.34 1.98 -57.65
N GLN A 702 16.85 0.78 -57.91
CA GLN A 702 17.06 0.30 -59.27
C GLN A 702 15.77 -0.28 -59.82
N TRP A 703 15.32 0.24 -60.95
CA TRP A 703 14.12 -0.21 -61.65
C TRP A 703 14.39 -0.23 -63.15
N ALA A 704 13.79 -1.17 -63.84
CA ALA A 704 13.87 -1.32 -65.29
C ALA A 704 15.30 -1.22 -65.89
N GLY A 705 16.32 -1.73 -65.19
CA GLY A 705 17.73 -1.68 -65.62
C GLY A 705 18.42 -0.32 -65.44
N GLY A 706 17.73 0.70 -64.92
CA GLY A 706 18.27 2.01 -64.57
C GLY A 706 18.01 2.35 -63.10
N ARG A 707 17.93 3.65 -62.78
CA ARG A 707 17.69 4.18 -61.43
C ARG A 707 16.45 5.05 -61.41
N ILE A 708 15.63 4.89 -60.38
CA ILE A 708 14.60 5.85 -60.00
C ILE A 708 14.93 6.46 -58.64
N PHE A 709 14.58 7.73 -58.43
CA PHE A 709 14.82 8.40 -57.17
C PHE A 709 13.83 9.55 -56.88
N THR A 710 13.70 9.91 -55.62
CA THR A 710 12.89 11.05 -55.15
C THR A 710 13.59 11.71 -53.97
N ASN A 711 13.36 13.01 -53.76
CA ASN A 711 13.99 13.78 -52.70
C ASN A 711 12.94 14.61 -51.96
N ALA A 712 13.16 14.79 -50.65
CA ALA A 712 12.44 15.72 -49.79
C ALA A 712 10.89 15.62 -49.86
N VAL A 713 10.34 14.45 -49.56
CA VAL A 713 8.89 14.20 -49.54
C VAL A 713 8.40 14.13 -48.10
N ARG A 714 7.52 15.05 -47.70
CA ARG A 714 6.79 14.97 -46.43
C ARG A 714 5.46 14.28 -46.61
N ILE A 715 5.22 13.28 -45.78
CA ILE A 715 3.97 12.52 -45.71
C ILE A 715 3.33 12.82 -44.35
N SER A 716 2.10 13.28 -44.37
CA SER A 716 1.30 13.51 -43.17
C SER A 716 -0.10 12.93 -43.34
N PRO A 717 -0.66 12.25 -42.33
CA PRO A 717 -2.05 11.77 -42.37
C PRO A 717 -3.08 12.89 -42.53
N ALA A 718 -2.71 14.15 -42.24
CA ALA A 718 -3.57 15.31 -42.44
C ALA A 718 -3.68 15.73 -43.91
N MET A 719 -2.74 15.34 -44.77
CA MET A 719 -2.78 15.66 -46.19
C MET A 719 -3.75 14.74 -46.92
N LYS A 720 -4.65 15.32 -47.73
CA LYS A 720 -5.59 14.55 -48.57
C LYS A 720 -4.88 13.77 -49.68
N GLU A 721 -3.85 14.40 -50.26
CA GLU A 721 -3.04 13.86 -51.34
C GLU A 721 -1.59 14.29 -51.13
N THR A 722 -0.65 13.43 -51.49
CA THR A 722 0.78 13.72 -51.49
C THR A 722 1.34 13.48 -52.88
N VAL A 723 2.06 14.46 -53.43
CA VAL A 723 2.74 14.33 -54.72
C VAL A 723 4.19 13.91 -54.46
N VAL A 724 4.58 12.77 -55.01
CA VAL A 724 5.92 12.19 -54.94
C VAL A 724 6.57 12.32 -56.31
N PRO A 725 7.50 13.28 -56.52
CA PRO A 725 8.20 13.41 -57.78
C PRO A 725 9.22 12.28 -57.93
N ILE A 726 8.99 11.34 -58.85
CA ILE A 726 9.96 10.27 -59.14
C ILE A 726 10.76 10.67 -60.38
N PHE A 727 12.07 10.76 -60.24
CA PHE A 727 13.00 11.00 -61.35
C PHE A 727 13.52 9.66 -61.86
N CYS A 728 13.63 9.54 -63.17
CA CYS A 728 14.03 8.32 -63.87
C CYS A 728 15.31 8.58 -64.67
N ASP A 729 16.32 7.74 -64.45
CA ASP A 729 17.64 7.82 -65.08
C ASP A 729 17.98 6.48 -65.76
N ARG A 730 18.17 6.54 -67.07
CA ARG A 730 18.60 5.45 -67.97
C ARG A 730 17.80 4.16 -67.82
N LEU A 731 16.48 4.26 -67.75
CA LEU A 731 15.60 3.10 -67.72
C LEU A 731 15.57 2.42 -69.09
N LYS A 732 15.67 1.10 -69.17
CA LYS A 732 15.55 0.36 -70.43
C LYS A 732 14.09 0.34 -70.89
N LEU A 733 13.82 0.84 -72.10
CA LEU A 733 12.46 0.94 -72.64
C LEU A 733 11.74 -0.42 -72.61
N THR A 734 12.41 -1.46 -73.07
CA THR A 734 11.86 -2.82 -73.18
C THR A 734 11.56 -3.45 -71.83
N GLU A 735 12.34 -3.11 -70.80
CA GLU A 735 12.10 -3.57 -69.44
C GLU A 735 10.87 -2.88 -68.82
N ILE A 736 10.68 -1.58 -69.08
CA ILE A 736 9.46 -0.86 -68.68
C ILE A 736 8.25 -1.53 -69.32
N LEU A 737 8.27 -1.72 -70.64
CA LEU A 737 7.19 -2.36 -71.39
C LEU A 737 6.86 -3.75 -70.82
N ARG A 738 7.88 -4.58 -70.56
CA ARG A 738 7.72 -5.92 -70.01
C ARG A 738 7.09 -5.92 -68.62
N GLN A 739 7.61 -5.11 -67.69
CA GLN A 739 7.08 -5.04 -66.33
C GLN A 739 5.67 -4.42 -66.26
N LEU A 740 5.32 -3.58 -67.24
CA LEU A 740 3.97 -3.04 -67.43
C LEU A 740 3.01 -4.01 -68.17
N GLY A 741 3.47 -5.21 -68.55
CA GLY A 741 2.62 -6.27 -69.09
C GLY A 741 2.64 -6.44 -70.61
N VAL A 742 3.49 -5.71 -71.33
CA VAL A 742 3.70 -5.89 -72.77
C VAL A 742 4.65 -7.08 -72.99
N THR A 743 4.12 -8.17 -73.53
CA THR A 743 4.89 -9.41 -73.73
C THR A 743 5.82 -9.33 -74.95
N ASN A 744 6.89 -10.12 -74.94
CA ASN A 744 7.87 -10.22 -76.04
C ASN A 744 8.48 -8.87 -76.48
N ALA A 745 8.66 -7.94 -75.52
CA ALA A 745 9.36 -6.68 -75.76
C ALA A 745 10.88 -6.90 -75.76
N GLU A 746 11.52 -6.75 -76.92
CA GLU A 746 12.97 -6.82 -77.11
C GLU A 746 13.50 -5.55 -77.76
N GLY A 747 14.81 -5.31 -77.64
CA GLY A 747 15.46 -4.15 -78.25
C GLY A 747 16.36 -3.37 -77.30
N GLU A 748 16.92 -2.29 -77.82
CA GLU A 748 17.95 -1.46 -77.18
C GLU A 748 17.48 -0.02 -77.03
N GLY A 749 18.05 0.66 -76.03
CA GLY A 749 17.83 2.07 -75.77
C GLY A 749 17.25 2.34 -74.38
N THR A 750 17.49 3.56 -73.90
CA THR A 750 17.15 3.99 -72.56
C THR A 750 16.38 5.30 -72.56
N VAL A 751 15.49 5.46 -71.59
CA VAL A 751 14.68 6.65 -71.39
C VAL A 751 14.94 7.30 -70.03
N ASN A 752 14.80 8.62 -69.98
CA ASN A 752 14.96 9.46 -68.79
C ASN A 752 13.72 10.34 -68.63
N GLY A 753 13.43 10.81 -67.41
CA GLY A 753 12.34 11.77 -67.22
C GLY A 753 11.81 11.83 -65.80
N ARG A 754 10.52 12.17 -65.67
CA ARG A 754 9.82 12.25 -64.38
C ARG A 754 8.48 11.53 -64.41
N LEU A 755 8.16 10.86 -63.32
CA LEU A 755 6.89 10.19 -63.07
C LEU A 755 6.33 10.71 -61.73
N PRO A 756 5.60 11.84 -61.71
CA PRO A 756 4.95 12.29 -60.49
C PRO A 756 3.86 11.30 -60.10
N LEU A 757 3.99 10.79 -58.88
CA LEU A 757 3.01 9.92 -58.29
C LEU A 757 2.15 10.72 -57.32
N ARG A 758 0.85 10.79 -57.56
CA ARG A 758 -0.11 11.35 -56.63
C ARG A 758 -0.70 10.21 -55.80
N VAL A 759 -0.44 10.26 -54.49
CA VAL A 759 -0.87 9.24 -53.53
C VAL A 759 -2.01 9.82 -52.69
N GLY A 760 -3.23 9.33 -52.92
CA GLY A 760 -4.42 9.65 -52.15
C GLY A 760 -4.90 8.48 -51.27
N LYS A 761 -6.01 8.70 -50.55
CA LYS A 761 -6.64 7.68 -49.68
C LYS A 761 -7.03 6.40 -50.41
N GLU A 762 -7.55 6.52 -51.63
CA GLU A 762 -8.15 5.37 -52.33
C GLU A 762 -7.41 5.02 -53.62
N THR A 763 -6.65 5.95 -54.20
CA THR A 763 -6.03 5.78 -55.52
C THR A 763 -4.58 6.25 -55.55
N ILE A 764 -3.80 5.57 -56.39
CA ILE A 764 -2.49 6.04 -56.85
C ILE A 764 -2.65 6.42 -58.32
N ARG A 765 -2.20 7.62 -58.67
CA ARG A 765 -2.32 8.14 -60.04
C ARG A 765 -1.00 8.75 -60.50
N PHE A 766 -0.69 8.56 -61.78
CA PHE A 766 0.35 9.33 -62.45
C PHE A 766 -0.28 10.58 -63.08
N GLU A 767 0.38 11.71 -62.88
CA GLU A 767 -0.02 12.99 -63.49
C GLU A 767 1.15 13.60 -64.24
N ASP A 768 0.93 13.88 -65.52
CA ASP A 768 1.89 14.47 -66.45
C ASP A 768 3.24 13.74 -66.46
N GLY A 769 3.23 12.41 -66.32
CA GLY A 769 4.43 11.60 -66.37
C GLY A 769 5.03 11.60 -67.77
N PHE A 770 6.35 11.70 -67.89
CA PHE A 770 7.01 11.57 -69.18
C PHE A 770 8.39 10.92 -69.05
N LEU A 771 8.73 10.13 -70.07
CA LEU A 771 10.06 9.56 -70.28
C LEU A 771 10.47 9.80 -71.72
N TYR A 772 11.74 10.06 -72.00
CA TYR A 772 12.24 10.31 -73.35
C TYR A 772 13.64 9.72 -73.52
N SER A 773 13.96 9.23 -74.72
CA SER A 773 15.34 8.90 -75.08
C SER A 773 16.19 10.18 -75.11
N SER A 774 17.43 10.10 -74.62
CA SER A 774 18.34 11.25 -74.68
C SER A 774 18.45 11.75 -76.14
N PRO A 775 18.46 13.08 -76.39
CA PRO A 775 18.60 13.61 -77.74
C PRO A 775 19.82 13.03 -78.46
N GLY A 776 19.62 12.51 -79.69
CA GLY A 776 20.67 11.87 -80.48
C GLY A 776 20.96 10.40 -80.12
N GLN A 777 20.31 9.83 -79.11
CA GLN A 777 20.39 8.40 -78.79
C GLN A 777 19.13 7.68 -79.29
N GLY A 778 19.24 7.08 -80.48
CA GLY A 778 18.23 6.17 -81.01
C GLY A 778 18.26 4.79 -80.35
N GLY A 779 17.44 3.87 -80.85
CA GLY A 779 17.38 2.50 -80.36
C GLY A 779 16.53 1.59 -81.23
N SER A 780 16.25 0.41 -80.73
CA SER A 780 15.38 -0.57 -81.39
C SER A 780 14.31 -1.07 -80.44
N VAL A 781 13.14 -1.38 -80.98
CA VAL A 781 12.04 -1.96 -80.22
C VAL A 781 11.33 -2.99 -81.09
N LYS A 782 11.13 -4.18 -80.51
CA LYS A 782 10.41 -5.31 -81.10
C LYS A 782 9.34 -5.72 -80.12
N VAL A 783 8.09 -5.65 -80.52
CA VAL A 783 6.95 -5.96 -79.67
C VAL A 783 5.89 -6.66 -80.49
N ALA A 784 5.40 -7.79 -79.98
CA ALA A 784 4.19 -8.43 -80.49
C ALA A 784 2.97 -7.82 -79.77
N ALA A 785 2.52 -6.65 -80.23
CA ALA A 785 1.45 -5.87 -79.56
C ALA A 785 0.08 -5.93 -80.26
N PHE A 786 -0.08 -6.70 -81.35
CA PHE A 786 -1.29 -6.64 -82.17
C PHE A 786 -2.57 -6.89 -81.35
N ASP A 787 -2.61 -7.94 -80.54
CA ASP A 787 -3.79 -8.29 -79.73
C ASP A 787 -4.11 -7.24 -78.66
N LEU A 788 -3.08 -6.54 -78.17
CA LEU A 788 -3.20 -5.54 -77.11
C LEU A 788 -3.66 -4.19 -77.67
N LEU A 789 -3.20 -3.84 -78.88
CA LEU A 789 -3.57 -2.60 -79.57
C LEU A 789 -4.90 -2.70 -80.33
N SER A 790 -5.28 -3.88 -80.82
CA SER A 790 -6.53 -4.10 -81.58
C SER A 790 -7.73 -4.44 -80.71
N ALA A 791 -7.54 -4.59 -79.40
CA ALA A 791 -8.59 -4.89 -78.44
C ALA A 791 -9.74 -3.85 -78.50
N GLY A 792 -10.96 -4.32 -78.77
CA GLY A 792 -12.16 -3.47 -78.81
C GLY A 792 -12.37 -2.70 -80.13
N ILE A 793 -11.52 -2.89 -81.14
CA ILE A 793 -11.64 -2.23 -82.44
C ILE A 793 -12.25 -3.20 -83.48
N PRO A 794 -13.41 -2.91 -84.08
CA PRO A 794 -14.00 -3.78 -85.11
C PRO A 794 -13.13 -3.82 -86.38
N LYS A 795 -12.93 -5.02 -86.95
CA LYS A 795 -12.07 -5.25 -88.13
C LYS A 795 -12.42 -4.42 -89.37
N ASN A 796 -13.67 -3.98 -89.49
CA ASN A 796 -14.19 -3.27 -90.66
C ASN A 796 -14.07 -1.74 -90.53
N THR A 797 -13.27 -1.24 -89.60
CA THR A 797 -13.11 0.19 -89.33
C THR A 797 -11.76 0.71 -89.85
N PRO A 798 -11.66 1.95 -90.34
CA PRO A 798 -10.38 2.56 -90.73
C PRO A 798 -9.34 2.57 -89.59
N GLN A 799 -9.80 2.65 -88.34
CA GLN A 799 -8.98 2.59 -87.13
C GLN A 799 -8.27 1.24 -87.00
N PHE A 800 -8.92 0.13 -87.39
CA PHE A 800 -8.31 -1.19 -87.37
C PHE A 800 -7.10 -1.29 -88.31
N ALA A 801 -7.18 -0.70 -89.51
CA ALA A 801 -6.07 -0.69 -90.47
C ALA A 801 -4.86 0.12 -89.96
N GLN A 802 -5.10 1.21 -89.22
CA GLN A 802 -4.04 2.00 -88.58
C GLN A 802 -3.36 1.24 -87.44
N VAL A 803 -4.13 0.51 -86.63
CA VAL A 803 -3.59 -0.34 -85.57
C VAL A 803 -2.83 -1.53 -86.12
N ASP A 804 -3.33 -2.18 -87.18
CA ASP A 804 -2.62 -3.26 -87.88
C ASP A 804 -1.29 -2.78 -88.44
N PHE A 805 -1.27 -1.58 -89.06
CA PHE A 805 -0.04 -0.94 -89.51
C PHE A 805 0.95 -0.67 -88.37
N ALA A 806 0.50 -0.05 -87.27
CA ALA A 806 1.36 0.25 -86.13
C ALA A 806 1.89 -1.02 -85.45
N ALA A 807 1.05 -2.04 -85.29
CA ALA A 807 1.44 -3.32 -84.71
C ALA A 807 2.44 -4.08 -85.60
N GLU A 808 2.26 -4.06 -86.92
CA GLU A 808 3.22 -4.64 -87.85
C GLU A 808 4.56 -3.89 -87.82
N ALA A 809 4.53 -2.56 -87.73
CA ALA A 809 5.75 -1.76 -87.58
C ALA A 809 6.50 -2.05 -86.29
N LEU A 810 5.79 -2.25 -85.19
CA LEU A 810 6.38 -2.57 -83.88
C LEU A 810 7.00 -3.97 -83.80
N LYS A 811 6.73 -4.89 -84.73
CA LYS A 811 7.40 -6.20 -84.75
C LYS A 811 8.93 -6.07 -84.82
N ASN A 812 9.42 -5.04 -85.51
CA ASN A 812 10.82 -4.67 -85.53
C ASN A 812 11.04 -3.23 -86.02
N PHE A 813 11.20 -2.30 -85.08
CA PHE A 813 11.30 -0.88 -85.35
C PHE A 813 12.61 -0.28 -84.85
N GLN A 814 13.26 0.54 -85.68
CA GLN A 814 14.44 1.32 -85.30
C GLN A 814 14.05 2.78 -85.17
N TYR A 815 14.19 3.36 -83.97
CA TYR A 815 13.78 4.73 -83.68
C TYR A 815 14.97 5.67 -83.51
N ASN A 816 14.80 6.91 -83.98
CA ASN A 816 15.71 8.03 -83.73
C ASN A 816 15.49 8.63 -82.34
N TRP A 817 14.23 8.70 -81.92
CA TRP A 817 13.84 9.08 -80.58
C TRP A 817 12.52 8.40 -80.19
N VAL A 818 12.32 8.24 -78.89
CA VAL A 818 11.08 7.75 -78.29
C VAL A 818 10.71 8.64 -77.11
N LYS A 819 9.41 8.88 -76.94
CA LYS A 819 8.82 9.59 -75.81
C LYS A 819 7.61 8.82 -75.30
N LEU A 820 7.59 8.55 -74.00
CA LEU A 820 6.46 7.99 -73.28
C LEU A 820 5.78 9.12 -72.52
N LEU A 821 4.46 9.22 -72.61
CA LEU A 821 3.62 10.02 -71.74
C LEU A 821 2.79 9.06 -70.88
N LEU A 822 2.78 9.26 -69.57
CA LEU A 822 2.14 8.37 -68.61
C LEU A 822 1.16 9.17 -67.76
N ASN A 823 -0.13 8.87 -67.89
CA ASN A 823 -1.21 9.47 -67.12
C ASN A 823 -2.19 8.41 -66.64
N THR A 824 -2.87 8.66 -65.53
CA THR A 824 -3.97 7.80 -65.09
C THR A 824 -5.32 8.41 -65.51
N GLU A 825 -6.07 7.68 -66.34
CA GLU A 825 -7.46 7.98 -66.69
C GLU A 825 -8.36 6.96 -65.97
N ASP A 826 -9.27 7.42 -65.12
CA ASP A 826 -10.08 6.58 -64.23
C ASP A 826 -9.24 5.63 -63.34
N GLU A 827 -9.18 4.34 -63.67
CA GLU A 827 -8.37 3.32 -63.00
C GLU A 827 -7.20 2.79 -63.86
N ASP A 828 -7.11 3.24 -65.11
CA ASP A 828 -6.16 2.76 -66.10
C ASP A 828 -4.97 3.72 -66.23
N LEU A 829 -3.77 3.16 -66.31
CA LEU A 829 -2.60 3.85 -66.82
C LEU A 829 -2.70 3.92 -68.35
N VAL A 830 -2.78 5.13 -68.86
CA VAL A 830 -2.64 5.45 -70.28
C VAL A 830 -1.18 5.81 -70.52
N MET A 831 -0.47 4.92 -71.20
CA MET A 831 0.88 5.13 -71.66
C MET A 831 0.86 5.42 -73.17
N GLN A 832 1.10 6.66 -73.56
CA GLN A 832 1.22 7.06 -74.95
C GLN A 832 2.70 6.97 -75.35
N MET A 833 3.02 6.12 -76.33
CA MET A 833 4.36 5.94 -76.85
C MET A 833 4.47 6.59 -78.24
N GLN A 834 5.21 7.68 -78.28
CA GLN A 834 5.53 8.42 -79.50
C GLN A 834 6.94 8.07 -79.95
N MET A 835 7.12 7.70 -81.20
CA MET A 835 8.43 7.43 -81.77
C MET A 835 8.53 7.94 -83.20
N ASP A 836 9.72 8.41 -83.55
CA ASP A 836 10.12 8.70 -84.92
C ASP A 836 11.21 7.72 -85.30
N GLY A 837 11.07 7.10 -86.48
CA GLY A 837 12.02 6.10 -86.92
C GLY A 837 11.60 5.44 -88.21
N ARG A 838 12.07 4.22 -88.42
CA ARG A 838 11.70 3.40 -89.58
C ARG A 838 11.53 1.94 -89.17
N PRO A 839 10.57 1.22 -89.78
CA PRO A 839 10.51 -0.22 -89.65
C PRO A 839 11.77 -0.85 -90.26
N VAL A 840 12.27 -1.93 -89.66
CA VAL A 840 13.44 -2.65 -90.19
C VAL A 840 13.08 -3.46 -91.43
N GLN A 841 11.82 -3.91 -91.52
CA GLN A 841 11.27 -4.65 -92.65
C GLN A 841 10.23 -3.80 -93.39
N SER A 842 10.13 -3.97 -94.70
CA SER A 842 9.09 -3.30 -95.49
C SER A 842 7.70 -3.75 -95.04
N LEU A 843 6.84 -2.80 -94.68
CA LEU A 843 5.50 -3.08 -94.16
C LEU A 843 4.55 -3.46 -95.31
N PRO A 844 3.74 -4.54 -95.19
CA PRO A 844 2.84 -5.02 -96.23
C PRO A 844 1.58 -4.15 -96.37
N PHE A 845 1.76 -2.85 -96.54
CA PHE A 845 0.68 -1.85 -96.64
C PHE A 845 0.97 -0.89 -97.79
N LYS A 846 -0.10 -0.36 -98.38
CA LYS A 846 -0.05 0.76 -99.33
C LYS A 846 -0.98 1.88 -98.85
N TYR A 847 -0.62 3.11 -99.18
CA TYR A 847 -1.49 4.26 -98.97
C TYR A 847 -2.43 4.42 -100.15
N ASP A 848 -3.74 4.37 -99.93
CA ASP A 848 -4.74 4.63 -100.95
C ASP A 848 -4.98 6.14 -101.04
N THR A 849 -4.49 6.76 -102.11
CA THR A 849 -4.60 8.21 -102.35
C THR A 849 -6.04 8.68 -102.62
N GLN A 850 -6.98 7.78 -102.93
CA GLN A 850 -8.38 8.14 -103.16
C GLN A 850 -9.20 8.14 -101.88
N THR A 851 -8.95 7.18 -100.99
CA THR A 851 -9.69 7.03 -99.73
C THR A 851 -8.97 7.64 -98.52
N GLY A 852 -7.67 7.92 -98.65
CA GLY A 852 -6.83 8.43 -97.56
C GLY A 852 -6.49 7.39 -96.50
N PHE A 853 -6.77 6.10 -96.75
CA PHE A 853 -6.59 5.02 -95.79
C PHE A 853 -5.43 4.09 -96.15
N LEU A 854 -4.92 3.39 -95.14
CA LEU A 854 -3.95 2.31 -95.30
C LEU A 854 -4.67 1.02 -95.68
N GLN A 855 -4.19 0.33 -96.72
CA GLN A 855 -4.68 -0.99 -97.12
C GLN A 855 -3.57 -2.02 -97.00
N ARG A 856 -3.84 -3.13 -96.31
CA ARG A 856 -2.93 -4.27 -96.22
C ARG A 856 -2.84 -4.96 -97.58
N MET A 857 -1.64 -5.38 -97.96
CA MET A 857 -1.38 -6.11 -99.19
C MET A 857 -1.31 -7.62 -98.89
N GLU A 858 -2.03 -8.43 -99.66
CA GLU A 858 -2.00 -9.90 -99.55
C GLU A 858 -0.79 -10.53 -100.26
N ASN A 859 -0.13 -9.80 -101.18
CA ASN A 859 1.01 -10.27 -101.98
C ASN A 859 2.25 -9.37 -101.83
N SER A 860 3.43 -9.94 -102.05
CA SER A 860 4.78 -9.36 -101.87
C SER A 860 5.14 -8.23 -102.85
N GLY A 861 4.45 -7.09 -102.79
CA GLY A 861 4.82 -5.85 -103.49
C GLY A 861 5.79 -4.96 -102.68
N PRO A 862 6.33 -3.87 -103.27
CA PRO A 862 7.12 -2.88 -102.53
C PRO A 862 6.20 -2.20 -101.50
N GLY A 863 6.34 -2.60 -100.24
CA GLY A 863 5.58 -2.04 -99.14
C GLY A 863 6.12 -0.70 -98.65
N ILE A 864 5.60 -0.22 -97.52
CA ILE A 864 6.07 1.03 -96.90
C ILE A 864 7.38 0.77 -96.14
N ASN A 865 8.45 1.49 -96.51
CA ASN A 865 9.76 1.46 -95.86
C ASN A 865 10.34 2.88 -95.63
N GLN A 866 9.49 3.90 -95.61
CA GLN A 866 9.89 5.28 -95.35
C GLN A 866 9.96 5.52 -93.83
N PRO A 867 10.67 6.57 -93.37
CA PRO A 867 10.56 7.01 -92.00
C PRO A 867 9.10 7.34 -91.65
N ILE A 868 8.64 6.84 -90.51
CA ILE A 868 7.29 7.04 -90.00
C ILE A 868 7.34 7.53 -88.57
N ARG A 869 6.38 8.39 -88.24
CA ARG A 869 6.06 8.73 -86.86
C ARG A 869 4.94 7.81 -86.40
N LEU A 870 5.19 7.06 -85.33
CA LEU A 870 4.20 6.21 -84.68
C LEU A 870 3.77 6.83 -83.37
N ASP A 871 2.47 6.82 -83.12
CA ASP A 871 1.86 7.18 -81.84
C ASP A 871 0.95 6.03 -81.41
N VAL A 872 1.28 5.42 -80.28
CA VAL A 872 0.67 4.17 -79.83
C VAL A 872 0.24 4.30 -78.38
N ASN A 873 -1.05 4.12 -78.13
CA ASN A 873 -1.63 4.21 -76.80
C ASN A 873 -1.80 2.82 -76.19
N PHE A 874 -1.18 2.59 -75.05
CA PHE A 874 -1.37 1.41 -74.22
C PHE A 874 -2.28 1.78 -73.05
N ARG A 875 -3.39 1.06 -72.88
CA ARG A 875 -4.24 1.14 -71.68
C ARG A 875 -3.99 -0.07 -70.80
N LEU A 876 -3.56 0.20 -69.58
CA LEU A 876 -3.06 -0.81 -68.65
C LEU A 876 -3.79 -0.65 -67.31
N PRO A 877 -4.45 -1.69 -66.76
CA PRO A 877 -5.17 -1.58 -65.49
C PRO A 877 -4.22 -1.46 -64.29
N LEU A 878 -3.76 -0.24 -64.01
CA LEU A 878 -2.68 0.09 -63.07
C LEU A 878 -2.95 -0.47 -61.67
N ASN A 879 -4.14 -0.23 -61.14
CA ASN A 879 -4.52 -0.66 -59.80
C ASN A 879 -4.60 -2.19 -59.68
N ARG A 880 -4.99 -2.88 -60.76
CA ARG A 880 -4.99 -4.34 -60.83
C ARG A 880 -3.58 -4.91 -60.88
N PHE A 881 -2.65 -4.27 -61.59
CA PHE A 881 -1.23 -4.66 -61.63
C PHE A 881 -0.52 -4.43 -60.30
N LEU A 882 -0.78 -3.29 -59.67
CA LEU A 882 -0.15 -2.93 -58.41
C LEU A 882 -0.80 -3.64 -57.23
N GLY A 883 -2.01 -4.21 -57.35
CA GLY A 883 -2.75 -4.77 -56.21
C GLY A 883 -3.10 -3.72 -55.14
N TYR A 884 -3.07 -2.44 -55.50
CA TYR A 884 -3.26 -1.32 -54.58
C TYR A 884 -4.74 -1.17 -54.20
N SER A 885 -5.02 -0.96 -52.92
CA SER A 885 -6.38 -0.87 -52.41
C SER A 885 -6.58 0.31 -51.45
N GLY A 886 -5.76 1.37 -51.52
CA GLY A 886 -5.89 2.59 -50.68
C GLY A 886 -5.47 2.47 -49.21
N LYS A 887 -5.29 1.26 -48.67
CA LYS A 887 -5.23 1.01 -47.21
C LYS A 887 -3.98 1.52 -46.46
N ILE A 888 -2.95 2.03 -47.14
CA ILE A 888 -1.72 2.49 -46.47
C ILE A 888 -2.00 3.70 -45.56
N GLN A 889 -2.84 4.64 -46.00
CA GLN A 889 -3.20 5.80 -45.16
C GLN A 889 -4.07 5.39 -43.97
N ASP A 890 -4.92 4.38 -44.11
CA ASP A 890 -5.73 3.84 -43.02
C ASP A 890 -4.87 3.13 -41.96
N ILE A 891 -3.85 2.39 -42.38
CA ILE A 891 -2.86 1.79 -41.48
C ILE A 891 -2.13 2.88 -40.68
N MET A 892 -1.64 3.93 -41.35
CA MET A 892 -0.99 5.07 -40.67
C MET A 892 -1.92 5.78 -39.68
N LYS A 893 -3.22 5.86 -39.97
CA LYS A 893 -4.21 6.46 -39.06
C LYS A 893 -4.49 5.57 -37.83
N LYS A 894 -4.46 4.25 -37.98
CA LYS A 894 -4.67 3.27 -36.90
C LYS A 894 -3.46 3.07 -35.99
N MET A 895 -2.27 3.52 -36.42
CA MET A 895 -1.07 3.56 -35.59
C MET A 895 -1.05 4.73 -34.58
N LYS A 896 -2.09 5.59 -34.57
CA LYS A 896 -2.37 6.57 -33.50
C LYS A 896 -3.00 5.88 -32.30
#